data_AF-A0A3D3JUK4-F1
#
_entry.id   AF-A0A3D3JUK4-F1
#
_cell.length_a   1.000
_cell.length_b   1.000
_cell.length_c   1.000
_cell.angle_alpha   90.00
_cell.angle_beta   90.00
_cell.angle_gamma   90.00
#
_symmetry.space_group_name_H-M   'P 1'
#
loop_
_entity.id
_entity.type
_entity.pdbx_description
1 polymer ?
#
loop_
_entity_poly.entity_id
_entity_poly.type
_entity_poly.pdbx_seq_one_letter_code
_entity_poly.pdbx_strand_id
1 'polypeptide(L)'
;MITQKHFSLAFILAACWVSAAFGDPSVDGLSRSPWAERLPDGPMKVVFLAPYGAQQDSFELMQRFDIDGTVVTMAAYDTQGYLNGLRNVGHYWPELWPTAEEVRENVRQAIAGDWDAVVMSWIPTWSNYPEDVRQAIVEKVAAGRTLMIGELNAALTGDIAAMGLKLEETAIAANRFAFPDSDQGGFLSHPAATGAHGAAGRVYRCGKGYVVHFHVPNYAGHGYLLSDSPRQSDFEYAAGRAGWFLRRTARPGARLGVTRTLLAEGFIMVYLEDQPALRDGNVQVTVHRCDTYEKVLDASRKTEPGKRVTVPLPQLPGGEYQAEVRVTDRDGSSVDWDAIRFTVTGRVSLTAIVPDKQDVNPGEKVSCRLEVKGDTANLQTVVRWYDHWDRLLLSGVPQPFSEEIAITAPAGSLSVLNHLEVTLRSDRGPEAVARLELLMPDNVPPTDFYMLYWKQIVWKESSPGSWRRRLLWDMLRRRGAADAWSNCKATVREVRDAALSHLRTVPYTVSFHKVAIDKEGKDPLLGEEFLANMEKNIRKTAAAMRPYNPLAHTLGDENYVTNKLEGRFADSPRAWAAFREFLRGMYPDLEALNAQWETDFATWDTVRFDNEGQMLPSMDNPSAWVDYRMFVTHHFVDAHRRMRRALREGDPGVSVGWDGATQFSSYNGQDWWELCRDMELVNTYQNNFVPDSRYPFWIFNGEAMDSFGHDASLRGLWMNKADRDFGGRYIPWFILLNGWNSTWWWEATFLHPGNGPLRWDMTLTPIAGEMVAAVKEIKGGPGTLMAHARKAPSRVAVHYSATNYHASTIESGVADYLGHLGGGTGFWMASELAGRGSYPEIRKDMLELWGGITPKGHYAAASANFYLLFNDMGFQPCTIARQEIEADALATSEIRVLVLPFVVSLSDLEVKKIREFMGRGGILIADYRCGLRDEHGRLREKPALDDVFGIKRESLEVRRGRGMFTANYELTSAQFQSVFHDPVAIDSAESFAYHDDGTPGYLINYALGGKALYLNTDLYSYIDLRSHGAERNVRKLLTAFLTVRDHLIMFPPFQIKLRPGHVAGRVEVTRFADGDTRYYGVLPAFDVDDKTPRPVTLPFPEGGHVYDVRARKYMGVSGPIADTLHPGQPEMYAVLPYKVAGLSIDATRDARRDEKVEIRVAVAATTDNVGPHAVHLEVSLPDGRKPEYLAQTLYLPEGEAVYTFVPALNSPAGQWSVSAVEAVSGEQATVGFDVH
;
A
#
# COMPACT_ATOMS: atom_id res chain seq x y z
N MET A 1 9.83 30.16 -34.44
CA MET A 1 11.20 30.46 -33.98
C MET A 1 11.17 31.69 -33.10
N ILE A 2 11.17 31.49 -31.78
CA ILE A 2 11.77 32.29 -30.69
C ILE A 2 11.56 31.40 -29.46
N THR A 3 12.67 31.06 -28.82
CA THR A 3 12.87 29.84 -28.01
C THR A 3 12.42 29.97 -26.56
N GLN A 4 11.72 28.92 -26.09
CA GLN A 4 11.44 28.56 -24.70
C GLN A 4 12.73 28.33 -23.90
N LYS A 5 13.27 29.37 -23.23
CA LYS A 5 14.41 29.18 -22.30
C LYS A 5 14.37 29.96 -20.98
N HIS A 6 13.23 30.52 -20.58
CA HIS A 6 13.15 31.35 -19.35
C HIS A 6 12.00 30.99 -18.38
N PHE A 7 11.73 29.70 -18.15
CA PHE A 7 10.75 29.30 -17.12
C PHE A 7 11.26 28.34 -16.02
N SER A 8 12.58 28.16 -15.86
CA SER A 8 13.12 27.16 -14.91
C SER A 8 14.01 27.72 -13.79
N LEU A 9 14.05 29.03 -13.53
CA LEU A 9 14.96 29.59 -12.52
C LEU A 9 14.32 30.43 -11.40
N ALA A 10 12.99 30.51 -11.32
CA ALA A 10 12.29 31.30 -10.29
C ALA A 10 11.55 30.45 -9.22
N PHE A 11 11.67 29.12 -9.24
CA PHE A 11 11.02 28.22 -8.27
C PHE A 11 11.93 27.71 -7.14
N ILE A 12 13.12 28.30 -6.95
CA ILE A 12 14.12 27.82 -5.95
C ILE A 12 14.39 28.81 -4.80
N LEU A 13 13.83 30.03 -4.78
CA LEU A 13 14.20 31.03 -3.76
C LEU A 13 13.05 31.75 -3.03
N ALA A 14 11.83 31.21 -3.02
CA ALA A 14 10.71 31.80 -2.26
C ALA A 14 9.80 30.76 -1.55
N ALA A 15 10.37 29.62 -1.12
CA ALA A 15 9.70 28.65 -0.24
C ALA A 15 10.32 28.60 1.17
N CYS A 16 11.27 29.50 1.48
CA CYS A 16 11.73 29.75 2.83
C CYS A 16 10.95 30.95 3.36
N TRP A 17 10.42 30.85 4.59
CA TRP A 17 9.62 31.86 5.31
C TRP A 17 8.10 31.81 5.11
N VAL A 18 7.48 30.67 5.44
CA VAL A 18 6.36 30.61 6.42
C VAL A 18 6.41 29.21 7.06
N SER A 19 7.26 29.00 8.06
CA SER A 19 7.06 27.91 9.02
C SER A 19 6.01 28.38 10.02
N ALA A 20 4.74 28.25 9.66
CA ALA A 20 3.69 28.30 10.66
C ALA A 20 3.93 27.10 11.59
N ALA A 21 4.37 27.39 12.81
CA ALA A 21 4.42 26.44 13.91
C ALA A 21 2.97 26.07 14.25
N PHE A 22 2.40 25.15 13.49
CA PHE A 22 1.22 24.42 13.91
C PHE A 22 1.68 23.48 15.01
N GLY A 23 1.18 23.68 16.23
CA GLY A 23 1.31 22.69 17.28
C GLY A 23 0.57 21.43 16.82
N ASP A 24 1.31 20.39 16.44
CA ASP A 24 0.74 19.08 16.18
C ASP A 24 -0.03 18.63 17.44
N PRO A 25 -1.25 18.09 17.30
CA PRO A 25 -2.01 17.63 18.45
C PRO A 25 -1.22 16.58 19.24
N SER A 26 -1.21 16.74 20.57
CA SER A 26 -0.56 15.86 21.55
C SER A 26 -1.36 14.57 21.78
N VAL A 27 -1.62 13.82 20.71
CA VAL A 27 -2.23 12.50 20.79
C VAL A 27 -1.10 11.46 20.74
N ASP A 28 -1.14 10.46 21.63
CA ASP A 28 -0.34 9.21 21.60
C ASP A 28 1.13 9.31 22.06
N GLY A 29 1.54 10.33 22.82
CA GLY A 29 2.94 10.37 23.29
C GLY A 29 3.95 10.30 22.13
N LEU A 30 3.62 10.92 21.00
CA LEU A 30 4.50 11.12 19.84
C LEU A 30 4.91 12.59 19.69
N SER A 31 4.75 13.37 20.75
CA SER A 31 5.15 14.78 20.81
C SER A 31 6.68 14.95 20.73
N ARG A 32 7.12 16.16 20.41
CA ARG A 32 8.55 16.52 20.44
C ARG A 32 8.79 17.49 21.59
N SER A 33 9.78 17.21 22.42
CA SER A 33 10.23 18.18 23.42
C SER A 33 11.13 19.22 22.76
N PRO A 34 10.78 20.52 22.78
CA PRO A 34 11.67 21.54 22.28
C PRO A 34 12.81 21.68 23.29
N TRP A 35 14.07 21.45 22.88
CA TRP A 35 15.24 21.53 23.77
C TRP A 35 15.96 22.88 23.70
N ALA A 36 16.23 23.39 22.51
CA ALA A 36 16.80 24.71 22.30
C ALA A 36 16.51 25.28 20.91
N GLU A 37 15.25 25.60 20.62
CA GLU A 37 14.81 26.12 19.30
C GLU A 37 15.39 27.48 18.93
N ARG A 38 15.95 28.20 19.91
CA ARG A 38 16.67 29.46 19.70
C ARG A 38 17.90 29.52 20.60
N LEU A 39 19.06 29.84 20.04
CA LEU A 39 20.32 29.97 20.77
C LEU A 39 20.78 31.45 20.81
N PRO A 40 21.38 31.94 21.92
CA PRO A 40 21.76 33.35 22.09
C PRO A 40 22.76 33.90 21.06
N ASP A 41 23.60 33.03 20.51
CA ASP A 41 24.65 33.28 19.52
C ASP A 41 24.23 32.85 18.11
N GLY A 42 22.94 32.61 17.89
CA GLY A 42 22.36 32.18 16.62
C GLY A 42 22.50 30.68 16.35
N PRO A 43 21.94 30.22 15.21
CA PRO A 43 21.93 28.81 14.85
C PRO A 43 23.34 28.24 14.70
N MET A 44 23.51 26.98 15.10
CA MET A 44 24.73 26.23 14.81
C MET A 44 24.71 25.77 13.35
N LYS A 45 25.78 26.02 12.60
CA LYS A 45 25.94 25.50 11.25
C LYS A 45 26.47 24.07 11.32
N VAL A 46 25.65 23.09 10.97
CA VAL A 46 25.98 21.67 11.13
C VAL A 46 25.86 20.95 9.79
N VAL A 47 26.90 20.21 9.41
CA VAL A 47 26.86 19.32 8.24
C VAL A 47 26.60 17.89 8.72
N PHE A 48 25.53 17.27 8.22
CA PHE A 48 25.18 15.88 8.52
C PHE A 48 25.53 14.96 7.35
N LEU A 49 26.45 14.02 7.59
CA LEU A 49 26.88 13.01 6.61
C LEU A 49 26.45 11.62 7.10
N ALA A 50 25.35 11.11 6.56
CA ALA A 50 24.82 9.81 6.96
C ALA A 50 24.02 9.11 5.83
N PRO A 51 23.81 7.79 5.92
CA PRO A 51 22.99 7.04 5.00
C PRO A 51 21.59 7.62 5.00
N TYR A 52 20.92 7.65 3.85
CA TYR A 52 19.60 8.26 3.73
C TYR A 52 18.64 7.79 4.85
N GLY A 53 18.55 6.48 5.11
CA GLY A 53 17.65 5.91 6.11
C GLY A 53 17.92 6.36 7.56
N ALA A 54 19.15 6.78 7.86
CA ALA A 54 19.54 7.20 9.20
C ALA A 54 19.36 8.72 9.41
N GLN A 55 19.09 9.49 8.35
CA GLN A 55 18.98 10.96 8.39
C GLN A 55 17.73 11.46 9.15
N GLN A 56 16.85 10.57 9.61
CA GLN A 56 15.84 10.92 10.62
C GLN A 56 16.51 11.49 11.88
N ASP A 57 17.69 11.02 12.28
CA ASP A 57 18.39 11.56 13.45
C ASP A 57 18.77 13.04 13.24
N SER A 58 19.24 13.40 12.03
CA SER A 58 19.47 14.80 11.63
C SER A 58 18.19 15.62 11.69
N PHE A 59 17.10 15.09 11.13
CA PHE A 59 15.81 15.75 11.13
C PHE A 59 15.32 16.02 12.56
N GLU A 60 15.32 15.01 13.43
CA GLU A 60 14.83 15.12 14.80
C GLU A 60 15.70 16.06 15.67
N LEU A 61 17.01 16.19 15.38
CA LEU A 61 17.85 17.22 15.99
C LEU A 61 17.49 18.63 15.48
N MET A 62 17.31 18.82 14.18
CA MET A 62 16.92 20.12 13.61
C MET A 62 15.51 20.56 14.08
N GLN A 63 14.62 19.63 14.42
CA GLN A 63 13.31 19.96 15.01
C GLN A 63 13.39 20.39 16.49
N ARG A 64 14.49 20.09 17.20
CA ARG A 64 14.62 20.31 18.67
C ARG A 64 15.60 21.41 19.05
N PHE A 65 16.52 21.74 18.15
CA PHE A 65 17.65 22.63 18.38
C PHE A 65 17.79 23.66 17.24
N ASP A 66 18.26 24.85 17.56
CA ASP A 66 18.55 25.94 16.62
C ASP A 66 19.78 25.59 15.77
N ILE A 67 19.53 24.83 14.70
CA ILE A 67 20.53 24.28 13.79
C ILE A 67 20.23 24.74 12.36
N ASP A 68 21.19 25.42 11.75
CA ASP A 68 21.26 25.64 10.31
C ASP A 68 21.98 24.44 9.68
N GLY A 69 21.18 23.44 9.30
CA GLY A 69 21.66 22.11 8.91
C GLY A 69 21.85 21.95 7.41
N THR A 70 23.04 21.52 6.99
CA THR A 70 23.29 20.99 5.64
C THR A 70 23.29 19.46 5.69
N VAL A 71 22.26 18.83 5.12
CA VAL A 71 22.11 17.37 5.10
C VAL A 71 22.57 16.81 3.76
N VAL A 72 23.61 15.98 3.77
CA VAL A 72 24.07 15.26 2.58
C VAL A 72 23.68 13.79 2.71
N THR A 73 22.73 13.36 1.88
CA THR A 73 22.30 11.96 1.83
C THR A 73 23.22 11.14 0.95
N MET A 74 23.76 10.05 1.50
CA MET A 74 24.65 9.11 0.80
C MET A 74 24.28 7.67 1.16
N ALA A 75 25.07 6.69 0.71
CA ALA A 75 24.95 5.27 1.02
C ALA A 75 23.50 4.72 0.95
N ALA A 76 23.13 4.16 -0.20
CA ALA A 76 21.85 3.49 -0.36
C ALA A 76 21.81 2.10 0.30
N TYR A 77 20.61 1.73 0.72
CA TYR A 77 20.22 0.36 1.03
C TYR A 77 19.46 -0.18 -0.17
N ASP A 78 19.95 -1.25 -0.82
CA ASP A 78 19.21 -1.95 -1.87
C ASP A 78 18.76 -3.34 -1.40
N THR A 79 18.18 -4.15 -2.28
CA THR A 79 17.75 -5.53 -1.97
C THR A 79 18.88 -6.45 -1.52
N GLN A 80 20.15 -6.02 -1.62
CA GLN A 80 21.35 -6.75 -1.18
C GLN A 80 21.97 -6.18 0.11
N GLY A 81 21.46 -5.07 0.65
CA GLY A 81 21.89 -4.48 1.92
C GLY A 81 22.45 -3.05 1.83
N TYR A 82 23.03 -2.55 2.93
CA TYR A 82 23.73 -1.25 2.92
C TYR A 82 24.98 -1.34 2.07
N LEU A 83 25.04 -0.49 1.05
CA LEU A 83 26.24 -0.29 0.27
C LEU A 83 27.14 0.68 1.04
N ASN A 84 28.23 0.17 1.61
CA ASN A 84 29.23 1.01 2.29
C ASN A 84 30.00 1.85 1.24
N GLY A 85 29.47 3.03 0.90
CA GLY A 85 30.09 3.94 -0.07
C GLY A 85 29.30 5.22 -0.34
N LEU A 86 29.91 6.13 -1.11
CA LEU A 86 29.33 7.42 -1.50
C LEU A 86 28.51 7.31 -2.79
N ARG A 87 27.38 6.63 -2.71
CA ARG A 87 26.42 6.51 -3.81
C ARG A 87 24.99 6.34 -3.30
N ASN A 88 24.04 6.81 -4.08
CA ASN A 88 22.63 6.47 -3.92
C ASN A 88 22.18 5.65 -5.14
N VAL A 89 21.32 4.65 -4.94
CA VAL A 89 20.81 3.78 -6.01
C VAL A 89 19.30 3.68 -5.84
N GLY A 90 18.51 4.15 -6.81
CA GLY A 90 17.06 3.94 -6.85
C GLY A 90 16.70 2.63 -7.54
N HIS A 91 15.71 1.89 -7.05
CA HIS A 91 15.25 0.66 -7.70
C HIS A 91 14.22 0.94 -8.81
N TYR A 92 13.12 1.66 -8.52
CA TYR A 92 12.11 1.98 -9.54
C TYR A 92 12.38 3.27 -10.32
N TRP A 93 12.94 4.30 -9.67
CA TRP A 93 13.24 5.60 -10.31
C TRP A 93 14.69 6.01 -10.09
N PRO A 94 15.68 5.26 -10.63
CA PRO A 94 17.11 5.56 -10.47
C PRO A 94 17.50 6.96 -10.97
N GLU A 95 16.79 7.51 -11.95
CA GLU A 95 17.03 8.84 -12.54
C GLU A 95 16.69 10.01 -11.61
N LEU A 96 15.99 9.78 -10.49
CA LEU A 96 15.76 10.78 -9.45
C LEU A 96 16.97 11.00 -8.53
N TRP A 97 18.02 10.20 -8.68
CA TRP A 97 19.12 10.13 -7.73
C TRP A 97 20.38 10.82 -8.25
N PRO A 98 21.08 11.57 -7.37
CA PRO A 98 22.41 12.03 -7.71
C PRO A 98 23.30 10.81 -7.96
N THR A 99 24.03 10.88 -9.06
CA THR A 99 25.12 9.95 -9.40
C THR A 99 26.16 9.90 -8.28
N ALA A 100 26.97 8.84 -8.25
CA ALA A 100 28.06 8.76 -7.26
C ALA A 100 29.02 9.94 -7.34
N GLU A 101 29.19 10.54 -8.53
CA GLU A 101 30.00 11.74 -8.74
C GLU A 101 29.33 12.99 -8.11
N GLU A 102 28.04 13.20 -8.38
CA GLU A 102 27.26 14.28 -7.75
C GLU A 102 27.21 14.14 -6.23
N VAL A 103 27.08 12.92 -5.68
CA VAL A 103 27.14 12.69 -4.23
C VAL A 103 28.51 13.10 -3.67
N ARG A 104 29.61 12.70 -4.32
CA ARG A 104 30.96 13.11 -3.90
C ARG A 104 31.14 14.62 -3.96
N GLU A 105 30.61 15.26 -4.99
CA GLU A 105 30.68 16.70 -5.16
C GLU A 105 29.84 17.45 -4.13
N ASN A 106 28.63 16.98 -3.85
CA ASN A 106 27.79 17.52 -2.76
C ASN A 106 28.49 17.43 -1.40
N VAL A 107 29.20 16.31 -1.13
CA VAL A 107 30.03 16.18 0.07
C VAL A 107 31.16 17.22 0.06
N ARG A 108 31.89 17.39 -1.05
CA ARG A 108 32.95 18.41 -1.15
C ARG A 108 32.40 19.81 -0.91
N GLN A 109 31.28 20.17 -1.52
CA GLN A 109 30.65 21.48 -1.37
C GLN A 109 30.21 21.73 0.07
N ALA A 110 29.53 20.77 0.70
CA ALA A 110 29.11 20.88 2.09
C ALA A 110 30.31 21.05 3.04
N ILE A 111 31.40 20.33 2.81
CA ILE A 111 32.61 20.40 3.64
C ILE A 111 33.45 21.64 3.34
N ALA A 112 33.44 22.16 2.10
CA ALA A 112 34.09 23.41 1.74
C ALA A 112 33.44 24.63 2.42
N GLY A 113 32.11 24.59 2.61
CA GLY A 113 31.33 25.62 3.30
C GLY A 113 31.78 25.97 4.72
N ASP A 114 31.23 27.04 5.28
CA ASP A 114 31.46 27.43 6.68
C ASP A 114 30.54 26.65 7.60
N TRP A 115 31.13 25.82 8.47
CA TRP A 115 30.41 24.98 9.42
C TRP A 115 31.09 24.97 10.78
N ASP A 116 30.29 24.73 11.82
CA ASP A 116 30.73 24.66 13.22
C ASP A 116 31.02 23.23 13.65
N ALA A 117 30.21 22.30 13.14
CA ALA A 117 30.38 20.87 13.34
C ALA A 117 30.05 20.07 12.07
N VAL A 118 30.76 18.96 11.90
CA VAL A 118 30.37 17.86 11.01
C VAL A 118 29.96 16.69 11.89
N VAL A 119 28.83 16.07 11.55
CA VAL A 119 28.31 14.89 12.23
C VAL A 119 28.26 13.74 11.23
N MET A 120 28.91 12.62 11.56
CA MET A 120 29.05 11.47 10.69
C MET A 120 28.59 10.18 11.37
N SER A 121 27.81 9.38 10.65
CA SER A 121 27.49 8.00 11.04
C SER A 121 28.66 7.05 10.83
N TRP A 122 28.50 5.78 11.24
CA TRP A 122 29.51 4.73 11.06
C TRP A 122 29.60 4.19 9.60
N ILE A 123 28.59 4.47 8.76
CA ILE A 123 28.58 4.19 7.31
C ILE A 123 28.28 5.50 6.56
N PRO A 124 28.92 5.83 5.43
CA PRO A 124 30.12 5.18 4.93
C PRO A 124 31.25 5.24 5.95
N THR A 125 32.07 4.20 6.00
CA THR A 125 33.27 4.22 6.85
C THR A 125 34.20 5.34 6.40
N TRP A 126 34.97 5.92 7.33
CA TRP A 126 35.88 7.05 7.07
C TRP A 126 36.73 6.90 5.79
N SER A 127 37.26 5.69 5.52
CA SER A 127 38.06 5.37 4.34
C SER A 127 37.35 5.50 2.99
N ASN A 128 36.01 5.52 2.95
CA ASN A 128 35.24 5.68 1.73
C ASN A 128 35.07 7.15 1.30
N TYR A 129 35.43 8.09 2.16
CA TYR A 129 35.44 9.51 1.80
C TYR A 129 36.69 9.86 0.99
N PRO A 130 36.56 10.73 -0.04
CA PRO A 130 37.71 11.21 -0.81
C PRO A 130 38.79 11.79 0.10
N GLU A 131 40.06 11.56 -0.24
CA GLU A 131 41.20 12.00 0.58
C GLU A 131 41.19 13.51 0.82
N ASP A 132 40.85 14.31 -0.19
CA ASP A 132 40.69 15.76 -0.11
C ASP A 132 39.61 16.17 0.91
N VAL A 133 38.50 15.44 0.96
CA VAL A 133 37.42 15.66 1.95
C VAL A 133 37.89 15.30 3.35
N ARG A 134 38.52 14.13 3.53
CA ARG A 134 39.04 13.67 4.83
C ARG A 134 40.04 14.67 5.40
N GLN A 135 40.98 15.12 4.58
CA GLN A 135 41.97 16.11 4.95
C GLN A 135 41.31 17.45 5.31
N ALA A 136 40.38 17.96 4.51
CA ALA A 136 39.68 19.22 4.79
C ALA A 136 38.89 19.19 6.12
N ILE A 137 38.28 18.06 6.46
CA ILE A 137 37.60 17.87 7.76
C ILE A 137 38.63 17.98 8.89
N VAL A 138 39.73 17.21 8.83
CA VAL A 138 40.75 17.19 9.90
C VAL A 138 41.42 18.56 10.05
N GLU A 139 41.71 19.27 8.96
CA GLU A 139 42.26 20.63 8.98
C GLU A 139 41.33 21.62 9.69
N LYS A 140 40.03 21.63 9.35
CA LYS A 140 39.04 22.50 9.98
C LYS A 140 38.82 22.14 11.45
N VAL A 141 38.82 20.86 11.81
CA VAL A 141 38.78 20.43 13.21
C VAL A 141 40.01 20.95 13.97
N ALA A 142 41.21 20.76 13.42
CA ALA A 142 42.44 21.27 14.02
C ALA A 142 42.43 22.80 14.20
N ALA A 143 41.74 23.52 13.30
CA ALA A 143 41.56 24.97 13.36
C ALA A 143 40.51 25.46 14.38
N GLY A 144 39.68 24.57 14.95
CA GLY A 144 38.72 24.92 16.00
C GLY A 144 37.29 24.42 15.79
N ARG A 145 37.02 23.62 14.75
CA ARG A 145 35.69 23.06 14.50
C ARG A 145 35.49 21.69 15.17
N THR A 146 34.27 21.18 15.12
CA THR A 146 33.91 19.89 15.73
C THR A 146 33.67 18.80 14.70
N LEU A 147 34.13 17.59 15.00
CA LEU A 147 33.77 16.36 14.29
C LEU A 147 33.09 15.40 15.28
N MET A 148 31.82 15.06 15.06
CA MET A 148 31.08 14.09 15.85
C MET A 148 30.89 12.80 15.05
N ILE A 149 31.27 11.66 15.61
CA ILE A 149 31.32 10.37 14.91
C ILE A 149 30.67 9.25 15.72
N GLY A 150 30.01 8.34 15.01
CA GLY A 150 29.43 7.12 15.59
C GLY A 150 30.43 5.99 15.86
N GLU A 151 31.62 6.04 15.24
CA GLU A 151 32.69 5.05 15.40
C GLU A 151 34.07 5.71 15.23
N LEU A 152 34.95 5.54 16.21
CA LEU A 152 36.36 5.94 16.12
C LEU A 152 37.22 4.76 15.62
N ASN A 153 37.59 4.77 14.34
CA ASN A 153 38.35 3.68 13.69
C ASN A 153 39.81 4.04 13.37
N ALA A 154 40.60 3.02 13.01
CA ALA A 154 42.03 3.13 12.74
C ALA A 154 42.37 4.10 11.58
N ALA A 155 41.51 4.17 10.55
CA ALA A 155 41.75 5.02 9.39
C ALA A 155 41.68 6.51 9.75
N LEU A 156 40.66 6.92 10.52
CA LEU A 156 40.55 8.30 11.02
C LEU A 156 41.74 8.66 11.92
N THR A 157 42.09 7.79 12.86
CA THR A 157 43.25 8.05 13.74
C THR A 157 44.56 8.11 12.97
N GLY A 158 44.69 7.34 11.88
CA GLY A 158 45.83 7.35 10.98
C GLY A 158 46.01 8.69 10.27
N ASP A 159 44.95 9.24 9.68
CA ASP A 159 45.00 10.56 9.02
C ASP A 159 45.34 11.69 10.00
N ILE A 160 44.72 11.67 11.19
CA ILE A 160 45.00 12.65 12.24
C ILE A 160 46.49 12.61 12.62
N ALA A 161 47.05 11.41 12.80
CA ALA A 161 48.46 11.23 13.11
C ALA A 161 49.38 11.65 11.94
N ALA A 162 48.99 11.38 10.69
CA ALA A 162 49.75 11.78 9.50
C ALA A 162 49.88 13.30 9.37
N MET A 163 48.93 14.06 9.92
CA MET A 163 48.96 15.53 10.02
C MET A 163 49.71 16.05 11.25
N GLY A 164 50.34 15.17 12.04
CA GLY A 164 51.08 15.54 13.26
C GLY A 164 50.19 15.91 14.45
N LEU A 165 48.88 15.59 14.39
CA LEU A 165 47.91 15.88 15.45
C LEU A 165 47.75 14.67 16.38
N LYS A 166 47.21 14.89 17.58
CA LYS A 166 46.90 13.85 18.57
C LYS A 166 45.47 14.02 19.08
N LEU A 167 44.83 12.90 19.41
CA LEU A 167 43.56 12.87 20.13
C LEU A 167 43.85 12.79 21.63
N GLU A 168 43.55 13.85 22.37
CA GLU A 168 43.69 13.89 23.83
C GLU A 168 42.31 13.84 24.48
N GLU A 169 42.01 12.81 25.25
CA GLU A 169 40.70 12.69 25.90
C GLU A 169 40.49 13.83 26.91
N THR A 170 39.31 14.45 26.86
CA THR A 170 38.93 15.58 27.69
C THR A 170 37.67 15.28 28.49
N ALA A 171 37.69 15.64 29.78
CA ALA A 171 36.55 15.51 30.67
C ALA A 171 35.56 16.68 30.50
N ILE A 172 34.96 16.82 29.31
CA ILE A 172 33.87 17.79 29.12
C ILE A 172 32.60 17.22 29.75
N ALA A 173 32.35 17.61 31.01
CA ALA A 173 31.15 17.28 31.79
C ALA A 173 30.66 15.83 31.62
N ALA A 174 31.57 14.86 31.76
CA ALA A 174 31.33 13.44 31.47
C ALA A 174 30.12 12.83 32.20
N ASN A 175 29.69 13.45 33.31
CA ASN A 175 28.55 13.01 34.13
C ASN A 175 27.23 13.74 33.80
N ARG A 176 27.20 14.62 32.80
CA ARG A 176 25.95 15.28 32.37
C ARG A 176 25.10 14.31 31.56
N PHE A 177 23.80 14.28 31.80
CA PHE A 177 22.92 13.20 31.34
C PHE A 177 23.41 11.81 31.80
N ALA A 178 23.99 11.68 33.00
CA ALA A 178 24.39 10.38 33.54
C ALA A 178 23.17 9.48 33.78
N PHE A 179 23.28 8.22 33.36
CA PHE A 179 22.32 7.19 33.73
C PHE A 179 22.60 6.75 35.18
N PRO A 180 21.59 6.59 36.04
CA PRO A 180 21.79 5.99 37.35
C PRO A 180 22.37 4.57 37.22
N ASP A 181 23.15 4.10 38.21
CA ASP A 181 23.79 2.77 38.17
C ASP A 181 22.79 1.60 38.00
N SER A 182 21.50 1.84 38.26
CA SER A 182 20.39 0.90 38.03
C SER A 182 20.05 0.67 36.55
N ASP A 183 20.50 1.53 35.63
CA ASP A 183 20.20 1.48 34.19
C ASP A 183 21.11 0.52 33.39
N GLN A 184 21.94 -0.30 34.06
CA GLN A 184 22.69 -1.38 33.39
C GLN A 184 21.79 -2.41 32.66
N GLY A 185 20.46 -2.33 32.81
CA GLY A 185 19.48 -3.17 32.12
C GLY A 185 18.52 -2.47 31.14
N GLY A 186 18.59 -1.14 30.96
CA GLY A 186 17.52 -0.38 30.26
C GLY A 186 17.62 -0.33 28.73
N PHE A 187 18.80 -0.58 28.16
CA PHE A 187 19.05 -0.52 26.71
C PHE A 187 19.15 -1.91 26.03
N LEU A 188 18.97 -3.01 26.76
CA LEU A 188 19.33 -4.34 26.29
C LEU A 188 18.11 -5.25 26.13
N SER A 189 17.48 -5.22 24.96
CA SER A 189 16.68 -6.37 24.48
C SER A 189 17.55 -7.54 23.98
N HIS A 190 18.88 -7.44 24.05
CA HIS A 190 19.85 -8.54 23.93
C HIS A 190 21.19 -8.14 24.57
N PRO A 191 22.08 -9.07 24.99
CA PRO A 191 23.28 -8.72 25.73
C PRO A 191 24.19 -7.85 24.88
N ALA A 192 24.82 -6.87 25.54
CA ALA A 192 25.84 -6.02 24.94
C ALA A 192 26.82 -6.90 24.15
N ALA A 193 27.06 -6.53 22.88
CA ALA A 193 28.20 -7.06 22.14
C ALA A 193 29.41 -6.94 23.07
N THR A 194 30.02 -8.07 23.39
CA THR A 194 31.05 -8.22 24.41
C THR A 194 32.19 -7.25 24.14
N GLY A 195 32.17 -6.12 24.86
CA GLY A 195 33.16 -5.06 24.80
C GLY A 195 32.75 -3.98 25.78
N ALA A 196 33.58 -3.71 26.78
CA ALA A 196 33.34 -2.80 27.89
C ALA A 196 33.33 -1.30 27.47
N HIS A 197 32.57 -0.93 26.44
CA HIS A 197 32.43 0.44 25.92
C HIS A 197 31.17 1.14 26.43
N GLY A 198 30.79 0.87 27.68
CA GLY A 198 29.54 1.34 28.29
C GLY A 198 29.44 2.86 28.50
N ALA A 199 28.28 3.40 28.11
CA ALA A 199 27.56 4.53 28.70
C ALA A 199 28.05 5.99 28.55
N ALA A 200 29.30 6.29 28.17
CA ALA A 200 29.77 7.69 28.05
C ALA A 200 30.22 8.07 26.62
N GLY A 201 29.58 9.08 26.01
CA GLY A 201 30.15 9.77 24.85
C GLY A 201 31.50 10.36 25.22
N ARG A 202 32.54 10.10 24.42
CA ARG A 202 33.92 10.53 24.70
C ARG A 202 34.29 11.72 23.84
N VAL A 203 34.91 12.73 24.44
CA VAL A 203 35.33 13.94 23.73
C VAL A 203 36.84 14.04 23.74
N TYR A 204 37.43 14.11 22.57
CA TYR A 204 38.86 14.25 22.35
C TYR A 204 39.17 15.65 21.84
N ARG A 205 40.21 16.28 22.36
CA ARG A 205 40.79 17.48 21.76
C ARG A 205 41.66 17.07 20.58
N CYS A 206 41.52 17.78 19.46
CA CYS A 206 42.33 17.63 18.26
C CYS A 206 42.73 19.02 17.77
N GLY A 207 43.96 19.45 18.07
CA GLY A 207 44.39 20.83 17.84
C GLY A 207 43.56 21.84 18.66
N LYS A 208 42.93 22.81 17.98
CA LYS A 208 42.03 23.79 18.61
C LYS A 208 40.57 23.32 18.71
N GLY A 209 40.19 22.25 18.00
CA GLY A 209 38.82 21.74 17.96
C GLY A 209 38.66 20.40 18.68
N TYR A 210 37.57 19.71 18.36
CA TYR A 210 37.11 18.52 19.09
C TYR A 210 36.68 17.39 18.17
N VAL A 211 36.96 16.16 18.58
CA VAL A 211 36.39 14.93 18.04
C VAL A 211 35.51 14.30 19.11
N VAL A 212 34.21 14.18 18.84
CA VAL A 212 33.23 13.59 19.76
C VAL A 212 32.89 12.19 19.25
N HIS A 213 33.30 11.16 20.00
CA HIS A 213 32.87 9.79 19.77
C HIS A 213 31.58 9.54 20.56
N PHE A 214 30.46 9.50 19.84
CA PHE A 214 29.13 9.37 20.43
C PHE A 214 28.42 8.16 19.82
N HIS A 215 28.24 7.12 20.62
CA HIS A 215 27.57 5.90 20.19
C HIS A 215 26.40 5.61 21.12
N VAL A 216 25.20 5.51 20.55
CA VAL A 216 24.03 4.95 21.21
C VAL A 216 23.88 3.52 20.69
N PRO A 217 23.82 2.48 21.55
CA PRO A 217 23.63 1.11 21.10
C PRO A 217 22.28 1.00 20.38
N ASN A 218 22.33 1.11 19.07
CA ASN A 218 21.18 0.95 18.19
C ASN A 218 21.31 -0.40 17.49
N TYR A 219 20.17 -1.02 17.18
CA TYR A 219 20.18 -2.18 16.29
C TYR A 219 20.82 -1.77 14.95
N ALA A 220 21.68 -2.67 14.44
CA ALA A 220 22.57 -2.38 13.33
C ALA A 220 21.81 -1.86 12.09
N GLY A 221 21.93 -0.55 11.81
CA GLY A 221 21.52 0.06 10.53
C GLY A 221 20.48 1.18 10.57
N HIS A 222 20.02 1.66 11.73
CA HIS A 222 18.76 2.43 11.82
C HIS A 222 18.86 3.89 12.29
N GLY A 223 19.86 4.24 13.10
CA GLY A 223 20.11 5.59 13.58
C GLY A 223 21.51 5.67 14.16
N TYR A 224 22.14 6.84 14.13
CA TYR A 224 23.55 7.00 14.49
C TYR A 224 23.78 7.88 15.73
N LEU A 225 22.71 8.51 16.26
CA LEU A 225 22.75 9.35 17.46
C LEU A 225 21.62 9.10 18.44
N LEU A 226 20.45 8.66 17.99
CA LEU A 226 19.23 8.64 18.81
C LEU A 226 18.78 7.21 19.14
N SER A 227 18.11 7.04 20.29
CA SER A 227 17.66 5.74 20.80
C SER A 227 16.58 5.11 19.91
N ASP A 228 16.61 3.78 19.78
CA ASP A 228 15.54 2.99 19.13
C ASP A 228 14.58 2.33 20.13
N SER A 229 14.58 2.81 21.38
CA SER A 229 13.73 2.32 22.46
C SER A 229 12.23 2.47 22.15
N PRO A 230 11.36 1.56 22.66
CA PRO A 230 9.92 1.75 22.63
C PRO A 230 9.43 2.95 23.47
N ARG A 231 10.22 3.43 24.44
CA ARG A 231 9.86 4.55 25.32
C ARG A 231 10.29 5.89 24.72
N GLN A 232 9.34 6.82 24.59
CA GLN A 232 9.63 8.20 24.19
C GLN A 232 10.66 8.87 25.10
N SER A 233 10.61 8.60 26.42
CA SER A 233 11.56 9.17 27.39
C SER A 233 13.01 8.85 27.05
N ASP A 234 13.28 7.64 26.55
CA ASP A 234 14.63 7.21 26.15
C ASP A 234 15.11 7.93 24.89
N PHE A 235 14.19 8.18 23.95
CA PHE A 235 14.46 8.95 22.75
C PHE A 235 14.78 10.41 23.08
N GLU A 236 13.93 11.07 23.89
CA GLU A 236 14.08 12.48 24.25
C GLU A 236 15.31 12.72 25.12
N TYR A 237 15.64 11.78 26.02
CA TYR A 237 16.87 11.84 26.81
C TYR A 237 18.12 11.75 25.92
N ALA A 238 18.12 10.83 24.94
CA ALA A 238 19.22 10.68 23.98
C ALA A 238 19.36 11.93 23.08
N ALA A 239 18.25 12.50 22.62
CA ALA A 239 18.22 13.71 21.82
C ALA A 239 18.76 14.94 22.58
N GLY A 240 18.28 15.16 23.81
CA GLY A 240 18.77 16.18 24.72
C GLY A 240 20.28 16.10 24.93
N ARG A 241 20.78 14.89 25.17
CA ARG A 241 22.21 14.59 25.36
C ARG A 241 23.03 14.84 24.10
N ALA A 242 22.60 14.34 22.95
CA ALA A 242 23.31 14.49 21.67
C ALA A 242 23.44 15.97 21.28
N GLY A 243 22.32 16.71 21.35
CA GLY A 243 22.32 18.15 21.09
C GLY A 243 23.19 18.93 22.07
N TRP A 244 23.24 18.50 23.34
CA TRP A 244 24.11 19.14 24.34
C TRP A 244 25.59 19.01 24.01
N PHE A 245 26.07 17.78 23.70
CA PHE A 245 27.47 17.57 23.33
C PHE A 245 27.85 18.30 22.04
N LEU A 246 26.95 18.29 21.04
CA LEU A 246 27.12 19.02 19.80
C LEU A 246 27.29 20.52 20.07
N ARG A 247 26.38 21.12 20.85
CA ARG A 247 26.46 22.54 21.24
C ARG A 247 27.74 22.85 21.98
N ARG A 248 28.08 22.04 22.98
CA ARG A 248 29.21 22.30 23.88
C ARG A 248 30.55 22.32 23.13
N THR A 249 30.68 21.48 22.11
CA THR A 249 31.91 21.33 21.33
C THR A 249 31.96 22.25 20.11
N ALA A 250 30.83 22.52 19.45
CA ALA A 250 30.73 23.49 18.35
C ALA A 250 30.89 24.95 18.81
N ARG A 251 30.57 25.23 20.09
CA ARG A 251 30.68 26.55 20.73
C ARG A 251 31.44 26.45 22.06
N PRO A 252 32.74 26.11 22.05
CA PRO A 252 33.48 25.85 23.29
C PRO A 252 33.62 27.09 24.19
N GLY A 253 33.50 28.30 23.61
CA GLY A 253 33.47 29.57 24.33
C GLY A 253 32.16 29.87 25.05
N ALA A 254 31.07 29.15 24.74
CA ALA A 254 29.83 29.27 25.51
C ALA A 254 30.06 28.71 26.93
N ARG A 255 29.80 29.54 27.93
CA ARG A 255 29.90 29.15 29.34
C ARG A 255 28.70 28.30 29.75
N LEU A 256 28.94 27.31 30.60
CA LEU A 256 27.90 26.47 31.18
C LEU A 256 26.90 27.33 31.95
N GLY A 257 25.60 27.14 31.70
CA GLY A 257 24.55 27.78 32.46
C GLY A 257 24.13 26.94 33.66
N VAL A 258 24.06 25.62 33.47
CA VAL A 258 23.76 24.64 34.52
C VAL A 258 25.05 23.93 34.91
N THR A 259 25.41 24.03 36.19
CA THR A 259 26.56 23.30 36.75
C THR A 259 26.16 21.90 37.21
N ARG A 260 24.95 21.75 37.74
CA ARG A 260 24.39 20.46 38.19
C ARG A 260 22.87 20.52 38.30
N THR A 261 22.21 19.42 37.94
CA THR A 261 20.81 19.15 38.30
C THR A 261 20.75 17.92 39.21
N LEU A 262 19.92 17.95 40.25
CA LEU A 262 19.68 16.80 41.13
C LEU A 262 18.29 16.82 41.77
N LEU A 263 17.81 15.65 42.16
CA LEU A 263 16.68 15.49 43.06
C LEU A 263 17.17 15.51 44.51
N ALA A 264 16.64 16.40 45.36
CA ALA A 264 16.86 16.35 46.80
C ALA A 264 15.65 16.91 47.57
N GLU A 265 15.31 16.27 48.69
CA GLU A 265 14.27 16.73 49.62
C GLU A 265 12.89 17.00 48.97
N GLY A 266 12.56 16.32 47.87
CA GLY A 266 11.30 16.54 47.12
C GLY A 266 11.33 17.72 46.14
N PHE A 267 12.51 18.28 45.86
CA PHE A 267 12.72 19.35 44.91
C PHE A 267 13.63 18.90 43.76
N ILE A 268 13.33 19.36 42.55
CA ILE A 268 14.33 19.42 41.49
C ILE A 268 15.16 20.68 41.72
N MET A 269 16.45 20.47 41.98
CA MET A 269 17.42 21.53 42.27
C MET A 269 18.30 21.74 41.04
N VAL A 270 18.25 22.94 40.49
CA VAL A 270 19.06 23.36 39.34
C VAL A 270 20.09 24.38 39.83
N TYR A 271 21.37 24.02 39.76
CA TYR A 271 22.47 24.88 40.16
C TYR A 271 22.94 25.67 38.95
N LEU A 272 22.84 27.00 39.05
CA LEU A 272 23.23 27.91 37.97
C LEU A 272 24.63 28.44 38.18
N GLU A 273 25.37 28.60 37.08
CA GLU A 273 26.65 29.30 37.08
C GLU A 273 26.45 30.80 37.32
N ASP A 274 27.46 31.48 37.88
CA ASP A 274 27.42 32.93 38.03
C ASP A 274 27.82 33.62 36.72
N GLN A 275 26.83 33.90 35.86
CA GLN A 275 27.06 34.59 34.60
C GLN A 275 25.94 35.57 34.17
N PRO A 276 26.27 36.68 33.49
CA PRO A 276 25.30 37.72 33.13
C PRO A 276 24.15 37.26 32.22
N ALA A 277 24.40 36.28 31.33
CA ALA A 277 23.39 35.76 30.39
C ALA A 277 22.19 35.12 31.10
N LEU A 278 22.35 34.72 32.36
CA LEU A 278 21.29 34.12 33.18
C LEU A 278 20.52 35.16 34.00
N ARG A 279 20.78 36.46 33.84
CA ARG A 279 20.02 37.48 34.59
C ARG A 279 18.64 37.69 33.97
N ASP A 280 17.60 37.65 34.80
CA ASP A 280 16.19 37.88 34.42
C ASP A 280 15.58 36.87 33.42
N GLY A 281 16.31 35.81 33.09
CA GLY A 281 15.86 34.66 32.31
C GLY A 281 15.00 33.67 33.09
N ASN A 282 14.81 32.46 32.58
CA ASN A 282 13.98 31.43 33.22
C ASN A 282 14.63 30.04 33.21
N VAL A 283 14.48 29.31 34.32
CA VAL A 283 14.66 27.86 34.39
C VAL A 283 13.28 27.22 34.25
N GLN A 284 13.07 26.48 33.17
CA GLN A 284 11.93 25.60 33.01
C GLN A 284 12.34 24.18 33.41
N VAL A 285 11.56 23.57 34.29
CA VAL A 285 11.69 22.17 34.68
C VAL A 285 10.40 21.46 34.29
N THR A 286 10.53 20.47 33.42
CA THR A 286 9.45 19.59 33.00
C THR A 286 9.73 18.20 33.51
N VAL A 287 8.76 17.56 34.16
CA VAL A 287 8.91 16.19 34.67
C VAL A 287 7.94 15.28 33.95
N HIS A 288 8.48 14.20 33.40
CA HIS A 288 7.73 13.16 32.71
C HIS A 288 7.84 11.84 33.46
N ARG A 289 6.78 11.05 33.47
CA ARG A 289 6.84 9.64 33.87
C ARG A 289 7.46 8.82 32.72
N CYS A 290 8.45 7.98 32.97
CA CYS A 290 9.25 7.37 31.89
C CYS A 290 8.48 6.32 31.05
N ASP A 291 7.53 5.60 31.64
CA ASP A 291 6.78 4.53 30.96
C ASP A 291 5.77 5.06 29.94
N THR A 292 5.14 6.19 30.24
CA THR A 292 4.02 6.80 29.49
C THR A 292 4.39 8.13 28.84
N TYR A 293 5.52 8.72 29.23
CA TYR A 293 5.93 10.10 28.92
C TYR A 293 4.91 11.18 29.32
N GLU A 294 3.98 10.84 30.21
CA GLU A 294 3.01 11.78 30.76
C GLU A 294 3.73 12.91 31.49
N LYS A 295 3.40 14.15 31.14
CA LYS A 295 3.92 15.35 31.79
C LYS A 295 3.22 15.56 33.14
N VAL A 296 3.93 15.28 34.23
CA VAL A 296 3.42 15.40 35.62
C VAL A 296 3.77 16.74 36.27
N LEU A 297 4.71 17.49 35.71
CA LEU A 297 5.08 18.84 36.14
C LEU A 297 5.60 19.64 34.95
N ASP A 298 5.22 20.91 34.89
CA ASP A 298 5.81 21.91 34.00
C ASP A 298 5.88 23.23 34.77
N ALA A 299 7.07 23.63 35.19
CA ALA A 299 7.26 24.77 36.06
C ALA A 299 8.42 25.64 35.58
N SER A 300 8.13 26.93 35.41
CA SER A 300 9.16 27.94 35.15
C SER A 300 9.45 28.77 36.41
N ARG A 301 10.71 29.12 36.61
CA ARG A 301 11.18 30.02 37.68
C ARG A 301 12.18 31.02 37.10
N LYS A 302 12.19 32.24 37.63
CA LYS A 302 13.18 33.25 37.24
C LYS A 302 14.58 32.79 37.64
N THR A 303 15.54 33.04 36.76
CA THR A 303 16.96 32.75 37.00
C THR A 303 17.60 33.89 37.80
N GLU A 304 18.42 33.53 38.78
CA GLU A 304 19.36 34.42 39.44
C GLU A 304 20.75 33.79 39.34
N PRO A 305 21.73 34.44 38.67
CA PRO A 305 23.08 33.90 38.50
C PRO A 305 23.73 33.48 39.82
N GLY A 306 24.48 32.38 39.82
CA GLY A 306 25.17 31.85 40.99
C GLY A 306 24.26 31.30 42.11
N LYS A 307 22.94 31.35 41.94
CA LYS A 307 21.97 30.79 42.89
C LYS A 307 21.40 29.46 42.38
N ARG A 308 20.96 28.64 43.34
CA ARG A 308 20.17 27.44 43.05
C ARG A 308 18.71 27.83 42.81
N VAL A 309 18.11 27.27 41.77
CA VAL A 309 16.65 27.30 41.56
C VAL A 309 16.09 25.99 42.10
N THR A 310 15.02 26.10 42.89
CA THR A 310 14.33 24.93 43.46
C THR A 310 12.91 24.87 42.92
N VAL A 311 12.55 23.72 42.37
CA VAL A 311 11.21 23.46 41.86
C VAL A 311 10.60 22.34 42.69
N PRO A 312 9.56 22.61 43.50
CA PRO A 312 8.90 21.57 44.29
C PRO A 312 8.23 20.57 43.37
N LEU A 313 8.44 19.28 43.63
CA LEU A 313 7.68 18.22 42.98
C LEU A 313 6.29 18.12 43.62
N PRO A 314 5.24 17.86 42.83
CA PRO A 314 3.96 17.44 43.37
C PRO A 314 4.11 16.07 44.05
N GLN A 315 3.07 15.63 44.77
CA GLN A 315 3.00 14.24 45.21
C GLN A 315 2.96 13.33 43.97
N LEU A 316 4.00 12.52 43.78
CA LEU A 316 4.15 11.61 42.65
C LEU A 316 3.91 10.16 43.09
N PRO A 317 3.19 9.35 42.31
CA PRO A 317 3.08 7.92 42.56
C PRO A 317 4.44 7.23 42.37
N GLY A 318 4.60 6.04 42.95
CA GLY A 318 5.81 5.24 42.74
C GLY A 318 6.08 4.96 41.26
N GLY A 319 7.32 5.14 40.80
CA GLY A 319 7.70 4.95 39.39
C GLY A 319 9.02 5.64 38.99
N GLU A 320 9.41 5.46 37.73
CA GLU A 320 10.55 6.15 37.11
C GLU A 320 10.11 7.46 36.45
N TYR A 321 10.90 8.51 36.68
CA TYR A 321 10.65 9.85 36.16
C TYR A 321 11.90 10.44 35.53
N GLN A 322 11.67 11.34 34.59
CA GLN A 322 12.68 12.12 33.89
C GLN A 322 12.37 13.60 34.10
N ALA A 323 13.31 14.35 34.68
CA ALA A 323 13.25 15.81 34.72
C ALA A 323 14.11 16.39 33.61
N GLU A 324 13.48 17.15 32.72
CA GLU A 324 14.10 17.91 31.64
C GLU A 324 14.20 19.37 32.07
N VAL A 325 15.40 19.95 31.97
CA VAL A 325 15.71 21.30 32.42
C VAL A 325 16.14 22.12 31.22
N ARG A 326 15.45 23.23 30.99
CA ARG A 326 15.81 24.23 29.98
C ARG A 326 16.06 25.57 30.68
N VAL A 327 17.22 26.17 30.43
CA VAL A 327 17.58 27.49 30.96
C VAL A 327 17.61 28.49 29.81
N THR A 328 16.82 29.56 29.95
CA THR A 328 16.67 30.62 28.96
C THR A 328 17.19 31.95 29.49
N ASP A 329 17.65 32.82 28.60
CA ASP A 329 17.91 34.22 28.92
C ASP A 329 16.60 35.03 29.00
N ARG A 330 16.71 36.34 29.25
CA ARG A 330 15.56 37.25 29.34
C ARG A 330 14.74 37.35 28.04
N ASP A 331 15.36 37.05 26.90
CA ASP A 331 14.80 37.16 25.56
C ASP A 331 14.21 35.81 25.08
N GLY A 332 14.25 34.79 25.95
CA GLY A 332 13.71 33.45 25.73
C GLY A 332 14.64 32.51 24.97
N SER A 333 15.90 32.88 24.72
CA SER A 333 16.86 32.01 24.02
C SER A 333 17.46 30.98 25.00
N SER A 334 17.55 29.72 24.59
CA SER A 334 18.10 28.64 25.42
C SER A 334 19.62 28.78 25.59
N VAL A 335 20.05 29.11 26.81
CA VAL A 335 21.46 29.27 27.17
C VAL A 335 22.11 27.92 27.49
N ASP A 336 21.39 27.02 28.17
CA ASP A 336 21.87 25.69 28.53
C ASP A 336 20.69 24.75 28.88
N TRP A 337 20.89 23.43 28.85
CA TRP A 337 19.85 22.44 29.18
C TRP A 337 20.43 21.14 29.73
N ASP A 338 19.70 20.49 30.64
CA ASP A 338 20.14 19.29 31.34
C ASP A 338 18.97 18.32 31.49
N ALA A 339 19.26 17.07 31.84
CA ALA A 339 18.22 16.12 32.23
C ALA A 339 18.73 15.13 33.27
N ILE A 340 17.85 14.73 34.18
CA ILE A 340 18.12 13.68 35.16
C ILE A 340 16.99 12.66 35.17
N ARG A 341 17.33 11.42 35.49
CA ARG A 341 16.37 10.36 35.83
C ARG A 341 16.38 10.10 37.31
N PHE A 342 15.21 9.81 37.85
CA PHE A 342 15.06 9.44 39.26
C PHE A 342 13.87 8.51 39.44
N THR A 343 13.93 7.69 40.49
CA THR A 343 12.85 6.80 40.88
C THR A 343 12.19 7.35 42.13
N VAL A 344 10.87 7.47 42.11
CA VAL A 344 10.07 7.74 43.32
C VAL A 344 9.66 6.40 43.89
N THR A 345 10.08 6.12 45.13
CA THR A 345 9.64 4.92 45.86
C THR A 345 8.39 5.27 46.66
N GLY A 346 7.22 4.79 46.21
CA GLY A 346 5.96 4.94 46.94
C GLY A 346 5.86 4.00 48.13
N ARG A 347 4.99 4.32 49.11
CA ARG A 347 4.61 3.41 50.22
C ARG A 347 3.91 2.15 49.70
N VAL A 348 3.27 2.29 48.53
CA VAL A 348 2.41 1.30 47.90
C VAL A 348 2.77 1.23 46.42
N SER A 349 2.70 0.04 45.85
CA SER A 349 2.81 -0.19 44.41
C SER A 349 1.64 -1.02 43.93
N LEU A 350 0.96 -0.55 42.89
CA LEU A 350 -0.03 -1.31 42.12
C LEU A 350 0.72 -2.06 41.03
N THR A 351 0.91 -3.38 41.19
CA THR A 351 1.77 -4.19 40.32
C THR A 351 1.04 -4.72 39.10
N ALA A 352 -0.28 -4.94 39.19
CA ALA A 352 -1.12 -5.34 38.08
C ALA A 352 -2.58 -4.96 38.30
N ILE A 353 -3.30 -4.78 37.20
CA ILE A 353 -4.76 -4.75 37.15
C ILE A 353 -5.15 -5.95 36.28
N VAL A 354 -5.78 -6.96 36.86
CA VAL A 354 -6.13 -8.21 36.18
C VAL A 354 -7.62 -8.21 35.88
N PRO A 355 -8.05 -8.04 34.62
CA PRO A 355 -9.46 -8.07 34.29
C PRO A 355 -9.99 -9.50 34.15
N ASP A 356 -11.29 -9.67 34.32
CA ASP A 356 -12.00 -10.91 33.98
C ASP A 356 -12.12 -11.12 32.46
N LYS A 357 -12.05 -10.03 31.68
CA LYS A 357 -12.06 -10.02 30.21
C LYS A 357 -11.29 -8.82 29.64
N GLN A 358 -10.74 -8.97 28.44
CA GLN A 358 -9.99 -7.90 27.76
C GLN A 358 -10.77 -7.24 26.62
N ASP A 359 -11.60 -8.02 25.91
CA ASP A 359 -12.56 -7.57 24.89
C ASP A 359 -13.86 -7.13 25.60
N VAL A 360 -14.33 -5.92 25.29
CA VAL A 360 -15.43 -5.27 25.99
C VAL A 360 -16.30 -4.46 25.04
N ASN A 361 -17.63 -4.56 25.19
CA ASN A 361 -18.59 -3.71 24.49
C ASN A 361 -19.03 -2.49 25.33
N PRO A 362 -19.46 -1.38 24.71
CA PRO A 362 -20.08 -0.28 25.45
C PRO A 362 -21.22 -0.75 26.35
N GLY A 363 -21.24 -0.30 27.61
CA GLY A 363 -22.24 -0.70 28.61
C GLY A 363 -21.99 -2.05 29.29
N GLU A 364 -20.97 -2.81 28.86
CA GLU A 364 -20.59 -4.06 29.51
C GLU A 364 -19.84 -3.81 30.82
N LYS A 365 -20.08 -4.66 31.83
CA LYS A 365 -19.35 -4.62 33.10
C LYS A 365 -18.07 -5.44 33.01
N VAL A 366 -16.97 -4.85 33.45
CA VAL A 366 -15.65 -5.47 33.59
C VAL A 366 -15.29 -5.49 35.07
N SER A 367 -14.91 -6.67 35.58
CA SER A 367 -14.39 -6.82 36.93
C SER A 367 -12.87 -6.87 36.87
N CYS A 368 -12.19 -6.14 37.74
CA CYS A 368 -10.74 -6.11 37.80
C CYS A 368 -10.25 -6.37 39.21
N ARG A 369 -9.30 -7.30 39.32
CA ARG A 369 -8.53 -7.54 40.53
C ARG A 369 -7.27 -6.67 40.54
N LEU A 370 -7.08 -5.91 41.60
CA LEU A 370 -5.93 -5.05 41.83
C LEU A 370 -4.87 -5.80 42.63
N GLU A 371 -3.70 -6.01 42.04
CA GLU A 371 -2.57 -6.61 42.74
C GLU A 371 -1.72 -5.49 43.35
N VAL A 372 -1.73 -5.40 44.68
CA VAL A 372 -1.10 -4.29 45.42
C VAL A 372 -0.07 -4.82 46.41
N LYS A 373 1.07 -4.16 46.48
CA LYS A 373 2.12 -4.40 47.47
C LYS A 373 2.34 -3.15 48.32
N GLY A 374 2.42 -3.32 49.63
CA GLY A 374 2.53 -2.23 50.59
C GLY A 374 1.29 -2.09 51.45
N ASP A 375 1.22 -1.00 52.22
CA ASP A 375 0.12 -0.76 53.17
C ASP A 375 -1.04 0.00 52.51
N THR A 376 -2.19 -0.67 52.42
CA THR A 376 -3.40 -0.18 51.74
C THR A 376 -4.38 0.55 52.66
N ALA A 377 -4.06 0.69 53.96
CA ALA A 377 -4.92 1.37 54.91
C ALA A 377 -5.16 2.84 54.52
N ASN A 378 -6.43 3.26 54.59
CA ASN A 378 -6.89 4.62 54.26
C ASN A 378 -6.64 5.08 52.82
N LEU A 379 -6.38 4.16 51.90
CA LEU A 379 -6.34 4.48 50.47
C LEU A 379 -7.74 4.57 49.88
N GLN A 380 -7.86 5.42 48.87
CA GLN A 380 -8.99 5.47 47.96
C GLN A 380 -8.56 5.03 46.56
N THR A 381 -9.47 4.37 45.85
CA THR A 381 -9.34 4.03 44.44
C THR A 381 -10.09 5.05 43.60
N VAL A 382 -9.41 5.64 42.61
CA VAL A 382 -10.00 6.46 41.55
C VAL A 382 -9.79 5.74 40.23
N VAL A 383 -10.84 5.62 39.43
CA VAL A 383 -10.80 4.95 38.14
C VAL A 383 -11.10 5.93 37.02
N ARG A 384 -10.30 5.91 35.97
CA ARG A 384 -10.53 6.69 34.74
C ARG A 384 -10.45 5.80 33.52
N TRP A 385 -11.26 6.09 32.52
CA TRP A 385 -11.25 5.38 31.25
C TRP A 385 -10.93 6.36 30.13
N TYR A 386 -9.88 6.05 29.37
CA TYR A 386 -9.48 6.79 28.18
C TYR A 386 -9.64 5.91 26.95
N ASP A 387 -10.01 6.49 25.82
CA ASP A 387 -9.67 5.85 24.54
C ASP A 387 -8.20 6.14 24.18
N HIS A 388 -7.71 5.57 23.08
CA HIS A 388 -6.33 5.77 22.68
C HIS A 388 -6.05 7.13 22.03
N TRP A 389 -7.09 7.94 21.77
CA TRP A 389 -6.94 9.34 21.35
C TRP A 389 -6.72 10.29 22.55
N ASP A 390 -6.42 9.74 23.73
CA ASP A 390 -6.32 10.43 25.03
C ASP A 390 -7.62 11.15 25.43
N ARG A 391 -8.78 10.69 24.93
CA ARG A 391 -10.09 11.23 25.31
C ARG A 391 -10.56 10.57 26.61
N LEU A 392 -10.77 11.37 27.66
CA LEU A 392 -11.30 10.90 28.94
C LEU A 392 -12.80 10.66 28.80
N LEU A 393 -13.23 9.41 28.80
CA LEU A 393 -14.63 9.02 28.62
C LEU A 393 -15.37 8.78 29.93
N LEU A 394 -14.65 8.40 30.98
CA LEU A 394 -15.21 8.16 32.31
C LEU A 394 -14.20 8.56 33.39
N SER A 395 -14.69 9.24 34.44
CA SER A 395 -13.92 9.58 35.63
C SER A 395 -14.75 9.27 36.87
N GLY A 396 -14.39 8.19 37.57
CA GLY A 396 -15.07 7.75 38.78
C GLY A 396 -14.78 8.65 39.99
N VAL A 397 -15.75 8.74 40.89
CA VAL A 397 -15.53 9.36 42.21
C VAL A 397 -14.59 8.48 43.06
N PRO A 398 -13.74 9.07 43.94
CA PRO A 398 -12.91 8.29 44.85
C PRO A 398 -13.74 7.35 45.72
N GLN A 399 -13.40 6.06 45.71
CA GLN A 399 -14.01 5.03 46.55
C GLN A 399 -13.00 4.50 47.57
N PRO A 400 -13.41 3.97 48.74
CA PRO A 400 -12.50 3.23 49.60
C PRO A 400 -11.80 2.10 48.84
N PHE A 401 -10.52 1.87 49.13
CA PHE A 401 -9.75 0.83 48.47
C PHE A 401 -10.40 -0.56 48.64
N SER A 402 -10.45 -1.29 47.53
CA SER A 402 -10.87 -2.69 47.41
C SER A 402 -9.92 -3.38 46.43
N GLU A 403 -9.58 -4.64 46.69
CA GLU A 403 -8.82 -5.47 45.74
C GLU A 403 -9.65 -5.82 44.50
N GLU A 404 -10.97 -5.77 44.59
CA GLU A 404 -11.88 -6.01 43.47
C GLU A 404 -12.62 -4.72 43.14
N ILE A 405 -12.57 -4.32 41.87
CA ILE A 405 -13.34 -3.18 41.35
C ILE A 405 -14.18 -3.62 40.15
N ALA A 406 -15.34 -3.01 39.97
CA ALA A 406 -16.20 -3.24 38.82
C ALA A 406 -16.51 -1.92 38.12
N ILE A 407 -16.31 -1.89 36.81
CA ILE A 407 -16.49 -0.70 35.97
C ILE A 407 -17.35 -1.06 34.78
N THR A 408 -18.21 -0.12 34.37
CA THR A 408 -19.00 -0.27 33.14
C THR A 408 -18.25 0.45 32.02
N ALA A 409 -17.98 -0.24 30.92
CA ALA A 409 -17.32 0.36 29.76
C ALA A 409 -18.15 1.54 29.22
N PRO A 410 -17.55 2.73 29.06
CA PRO A 410 -18.26 3.90 28.56
C PRO A 410 -18.58 3.75 27.07
N ALA A 411 -19.62 4.46 26.62
CA ALA A 411 -19.87 4.67 25.19
C ALA A 411 -18.95 5.78 24.63
N GLY A 412 -18.91 5.92 23.30
CA GLY A 412 -18.25 7.07 22.64
C GLY A 412 -16.74 6.95 22.42
N SER A 413 -16.14 5.80 22.72
CA SER A 413 -14.77 5.48 22.32
C SER A 413 -14.65 5.42 20.80
N LEU A 414 -13.57 5.99 20.27
CA LEU A 414 -13.28 6.07 18.82
C LEU A 414 -11.99 5.34 18.46
N SER A 415 -11.59 4.38 19.28
CA SER A 415 -10.44 3.52 19.04
C SER A 415 -10.64 2.12 19.58
N VAL A 416 -9.99 1.16 18.93
CA VAL A 416 -9.93 -0.24 19.39
C VAL A 416 -9.26 -0.34 20.75
N LEU A 417 -8.10 0.30 20.92
CA LEU A 417 -7.41 0.33 22.22
C LEU A 417 -8.04 1.36 23.14
N ASN A 418 -8.22 0.98 24.40
CA ASN A 418 -8.70 1.81 25.49
C ASN A 418 -7.84 1.56 26.72
N HIS A 419 -7.77 2.55 27.61
CA HIS A 419 -6.93 2.52 28.80
C HIS A 419 -7.77 2.74 30.06
N LEU A 420 -7.86 1.72 30.91
CA LEU A 420 -8.40 1.83 32.26
C LEU A 420 -7.26 2.21 33.21
N GLU A 421 -7.26 3.45 33.67
CA GLU A 421 -6.33 3.96 34.67
C GLU A 421 -6.90 3.79 36.08
N VAL A 422 -6.13 3.17 36.96
CA VAL A 422 -6.46 3.04 38.38
C VAL A 422 -5.42 3.79 39.19
N THR A 423 -5.87 4.79 39.93
CA THR A 423 -5.05 5.57 40.88
C THR A 423 -5.42 5.19 42.31
N LEU A 424 -4.44 4.69 43.06
CA LEU A 424 -4.52 4.58 44.52
C LEU A 424 -4.02 5.89 45.12
N ARG A 425 -4.86 6.53 45.93
CA ARG A 425 -4.54 7.84 46.53
C ARG A 425 -4.76 7.84 48.03
N SER A 426 -3.91 8.57 48.74
CA SER A 426 -4.08 8.94 50.14
C SER A 426 -4.63 10.37 50.25
N ASP A 427 -4.75 10.87 51.48
CA ASP A 427 -4.98 12.27 51.81
C ASP A 427 -3.87 13.21 51.28
N ARG A 428 -2.65 12.68 51.08
CA ARG A 428 -1.50 13.42 50.53
C ARG A 428 -1.52 13.54 48.99
N GLY A 429 -2.29 12.71 48.30
CA GLY A 429 -2.34 12.66 46.83
C GLY A 429 -2.16 11.23 46.26
N PRO A 430 -1.79 11.09 44.97
CA PRO A 430 -1.59 9.78 44.36
C PRO A 430 -0.38 9.05 44.96
N GLU A 431 -0.55 7.78 45.32
CA GLU A 431 0.48 6.91 45.90
C GLU A 431 0.94 5.86 44.87
N ALA A 432 0.01 5.31 44.08
CA ALA A 432 0.31 4.39 42.99
C ALA A 432 -0.67 4.59 41.82
N VAL A 433 -0.19 4.41 40.59
CA VAL A 433 -1.01 4.48 39.37
C VAL A 433 -0.57 3.36 38.44
N ALA A 434 -1.55 2.65 37.87
CA ALA A 434 -1.35 1.70 36.79
C ALA A 434 -2.45 1.85 35.73
N ARG A 435 -2.15 1.40 34.51
CA ARG A 435 -3.11 1.35 33.40
C ARG A 435 -3.25 -0.09 32.90
N LEU A 436 -4.47 -0.45 32.52
CA LEU A 436 -4.82 -1.69 31.85
C LEU A 436 -5.34 -1.36 30.45
N GLU A 437 -4.88 -2.11 29.46
CA GLU A 437 -5.42 -2.04 28.11
C GLU A 437 -6.66 -2.92 27.97
N LEU A 438 -7.75 -2.32 27.50
CA LEU A 438 -9.00 -2.99 27.15
C LEU A 438 -9.30 -2.72 25.67
N LEU A 439 -9.93 -3.70 25.01
CA LEU A 439 -10.16 -3.71 23.57
C LEU A 439 -11.65 -3.55 23.28
N MET A 440 -11.98 -2.64 22.37
CA MET A 440 -13.33 -2.39 21.86
C MET A 440 -13.30 -2.51 20.34
N PRO A 441 -13.36 -3.74 19.79
CA PRO A 441 -13.00 -4.03 18.40
C PRO A 441 -13.82 -3.23 17.37
N ASP A 442 -15.10 -2.97 17.66
CA ASP A 442 -16.03 -2.32 16.73
C ASP A 442 -15.83 -0.79 16.62
N ASN A 443 -14.97 -0.19 17.44
CA ASN A 443 -14.72 1.26 17.45
C ASN A 443 -13.63 1.67 16.45
N VAL A 444 -13.83 1.31 15.19
CA VAL A 444 -12.99 1.71 14.05
C VAL A 444 -13.82 2.59 13.12
N PRO A 445 -13.33 3.78 12.71
CA PRO A 445 -14.03 4.60 11.72
C PRO A 445 -14.24 3.83 10.40
N PRO A 446 -15.45 3.86 9.81
CA PRO A 446 -15.69 3.22 8.52
C PRO A 446 -14.88 3.92 7.42
N THR A 447 -14.44 3.16 6.42
CA THR A 447 -13.70 3.69 5.25
C THR A 447 -14.09 2.87 4.02
N ASP A 448 -14.42 3.56 2.93
CA ASP A 448 -14.90 2.93 1.69
C ASP A 448 -13.78 2.70 0.66
N PHE A 449 -12.64 3.36 0.83
CA PHE A 449 -11.47 3.20 -0.03
C PHE A 449 -10.18 3.22 0.80
N TYR A 450 -9.38 2.17 0.72
CA TYR A 450 -8.23 1.95 1.60
C TYR A 450 -6.88 2.28 0.94
N MET A 451 -5.94 2.80 1.71
CA MET A 451 -4.52 2.89 1.37
C MET A 451 -3.71 2.03 2.32
N LEU A 452 -3.07 1.01 1.77
CA LEU A 452 -2.27 0.06 2.52
C LEU A 452 -0.79 0.23 2.19
N TYR A 453 0.03 0.04 3.21
CA TYR A 453 1.48 0.06 3.08
C TYR A 453 2.07 -1.28 3.46
N TRP A 454 3.04 -1.77 2.71
CA TRP A 454 3.76 -2.99 3.07
C TRP A 454 4.69 -2.71 4.27
N LYS A 455 4.52 -3.45 5.37
CA LYS A 455 5.00 -3.09 6.71
C LYS A 455 6.51 -3.07 6.89
N GLN A 456 7.29 -3.82 6.10
CA GLN A 456 8.74 -3.86 6.31
C GLN A 456 9.19 -2.40 6.34
N ILE A 457 9.62 -1.89 7.51
CA ILE A 457 10.03 -0.48 7.71
C ILE A 457 11.54 -0.36 7.61
N VAL A 458 12.27 -1.46 7.87
CA VAL A 458 13.68 -1.62 7.53
C VAL A 458 13.98 -3.11 7.37
N TRP A 459 14.89 -3.50 6.47
CA TRP A 459 15.09 -4.88 6.02
C TRP A 459 15.58 -5.89 7.10
N LYS A 460 15.92 -5.44 8.31
CA LYS A 460 16.15 -6.30 9.49
C LYS A 460 15.40 -5.76 10.71
N GLU A 461 14.09 -6.02 10.75
CA GLU A 461 13.21 -5.71 11.89
C GLU A 461 13.67 -6.42 13.17
N SER A 462 14.52 -5.73 13.94
CA SER A 462 15.14 -6.28 15.15
C SER A 462 14.64 -5.57 16.43
N SER A 463 14.02 -4.38 16.29
CA SER A 463 13.50 -3.54 17.37
C SER A 463 11.97 -3.34 17.32
N PRO A 464 11.15 -4.39 17.47
CA PRO A 464 9.70 -4.20 17.42
C PRO A 464 9.22 -3.32 18.60
N GLY A 465 8.20 -2.48 18.39
CA GLY A 465 7.70 -1.52 19.38
C GLY A 465 8.45 -0.18 19.50
N SER A 466 9.49 0.09 18.70
CA SER A 466 10.25 1.36 18.73
C SER A 466 9.36 2.61 18.61
N TRP A 467 9.64 3.65 19.43
CA TRP A 467 8.94 4.94 19.38
C TRP A 467 9.11 5.63 18.03
N ARG A 468 10.33 5.62 17.46
CA ARG A 468 10.61 6.25 16.16
C ARG A 468 9.75 5.63 15.04
N ARG A 469 9.45 4.33 15.17
CA ARG A 469 8.65 3.58 14.20
C ARG A 469 7.19 3.98 14.28
N ARG A 470 6.65 4.12 15.49
CA ARG A 470 5.29 4.62 15.70
C ARG A 470 5.14 6.02 15.12
N LEU A 471 6.15 6.89 15.33
CA LEU A 471 6.19 8.20 14.69
C LEU A 471 6.14 8.12 13.15
N LEU A 472 6.91 7.24 12.52
CA LEU A 472 6.85 7.03 11.05
C LEU A 472 5.45 6.61 10.57
N TRP A 473 4.81 5.70 11.30
CA TRP A 473 3.45 5.26 10.98
C TRP A 473 2.40 6.35 11.20
N ASP A 474 2.52 7.14 12.26
CA ASP A 474 1.69 8.32 12.49
C ASP A 474 1.85 9.34 11.34
N MET A 475 3.08 9.55 10.86
CA MET A 475 3.33 10.38 9.67
C MET A 475 2.64 9.82 8.42
N LEU A 476 2.70 8.51 8.18
CA LEU A 476 2.01 7.86 7.05
C LEU A 476 0.50 7.90 7.18
N ARG A 477 -0.04 7.82 8.40
CA ARG A 477 -1.47 7.96 8.65
C ARG A 477 -1.94 9.39 8.36
N ARG A 478 -1.32 10.39 9.01
CA ARG A 478 -1.69 11.81 8.87
C ARG A 478 -1.41 12.36 7.47
N ARG A 479 -0.21 12.10 6.94
CA ARG A 479 0.23 12.65 5.66
C ARG A 479 -0.04 11.70 4.51
N GLY A 480 0.30 10.41 4.64
CA GLY A 480 0.20 9.39 3.59
C GLY A 480 -1.17 8.71 3.42
N ALA A 481 -2.20 9.14 4.16
CA ALA A 481 -3.54 8.57 4.09
C ALA A 481 -3.64 7.07 4.43
N ALA A 482 -2.65 6.51 5.15
CA ALA A 482 -2.62 5.10 5.52
C ALA A 482 -3.82 4.70 6.41
N ASP A 483 -4.44 3.56 6.12
CA ASP A 483 -5.49 2.96 6.96
C ASP A 483 -5.03 1.66 7.62
N ALA A 484 -4.13 0.95 6.94
CA ALA A 484 -3.60 -0.31 7.41
C ALA A 484 -2.19 -0.58 6.85
N TRP A 485 -1.50 -1.54 7.46
CA TRP A 485 -0.31 -2.13 6.86
C TRP A 485 -0.48 -3.63 6.58
N SER A 486 0.19 -4.12 5.53
CA SER A 486 0.26 -5.53 5.15
C SER A 486 1.66 -6.11 5.40
N ASN A 487 1.91 -7.38 5.11
CA ASN A 487 3.20 -8.07 5.31
C ASN A 487 3.74 -7.96 6.73
N CYS A 488 2.85 -8.08 7.70
CA CYS A 488 3.21 -8.19 9.10
C CYS A 488 3.11 -9.64 9.58
N LYS A 489 3.95 -10.01 10.55
CA LYS A 489 3.83 -11.33 11.19
C LYS A 489 2.47 -11.45 11.85
N ALA A 490 1.85 -12.63 11.74
CA ALA A 490 0.58 -12.94 12.36
C ALA A 490 0.74 -13.14 13.88
N THR A 491 0.92 -12.06 14.64
CA THR A 491 1.08 -12.08 16.10
C THR A 491 0.31 -10.95 16.76
N VAL A 492 -0.12 -11.16 18.01
CA VAL A 492 -0.84 -10.16 18.83
C VAL A 492 -0.05 -8.85 18.94
N ARG A 493 1.28 -8.94 19.06
CA ARG A 493 2.15 -7.75 19.13
C ARG A 493 2.00 -6.86 17.89
N GLU A 494 1.91 -7.47 16.72
CA GLU A 494 1.93 -6.73 15.45
C GLU A 494 0.62 -6.01 15.17
N VAL A 495 -0.51 -6.62 15.56
CA VAL A 495 -1.82 -5.98 15.49
C VAL A 495 -2.02 -4.93 16.59
N ARG A 496 -1.41 -5.14 17.76
CA ARG A 496 -1.35 -4.14 18.83
C ARG A 496 -0.54 -2.91 18.40
N ASP A 497 0.64 -3.08 17.80
CA ASP A 497 1.46 -1.96 17.32
C ASP A 497 0.71 -1.13 16.26
N ALA A 498 -0.16 -1.75 15.45
CA ALA A 498 -1.02 -1.07 14.49
C ALA A 498 -2.11 -0.26 15.17
N ALA A 499 -2.82 -0.89 16.11
CA ALA A 499 -3.84 -0.21 16.90
C ALA A 499 -3.25 0.97 17.68
N LEU A 500 -2.00 0.86 18.17
CA LEU A 500 -1.28 1.97 18.80
C LEU A 500 -1.03 3.14 17.84
N SER A 501 -0.94 2.88 16.54
CA SER A 501 -0.78 3.92 15.53
C SER A 501 -2.11 4.35 14.91
N HIS A 502 -3.26 3.91 15.46
CA HIS A 502 -4.60 4.07 14.88
C HIS A 502 -4.75 3.49 13.45
N LEU A 503 -4.06 2.38 13.18
CA LEU A 503 -4.07 1.64 11.92
C LEU A 503 -4.58 0.22 12.12
N ARG A 504 -5.06 -0.41 11.05
CA ARG A 504 -5.38 -1.84 11.01
C ARG A 504 -4.25 -2.65 10.37
N THR A 505 -4.43 -3.95 10.27
CA THR A 505 -3.45 -4.86 9.67
C THR A 505 -4.06 -5.80 8.65
N VAL A 506 -3.22 -6.28 7.73
CA VAL A 506 -3.43 -7.48 6.93
C VAL A 506 -2.29 -8.47 7.22
N PRO A 507 -2.37 -9.28 8.29
CA PRO A 507 -1.30 -10.20 8.68
C PRO A 507 -1.17 -11.41 7.74
N TYR A 508 0.09 -11.77 7.48
CA TYR A 508 0.46 -12.94 6.70
C TYR A 508 0.34 -14.16 7.59
N THR A 509 -0.84 -14.77 7.59
CA THR A 509 -1.18 -15.85 8.53
C THR A 509 -0.80 -17.21 7.98
N VAL A 510 -0.77 -17.33 6.65
CA VAL A 510 -0.22 -18.44 5.87
C VAL A 510 0.59 -17.84 4.71
N SER A 511 1.46 -18.63 4.10
CA SER A 511 2.05 -18.32 2.79
C SER A 511 2.06 -19.57 1.92
N PHE A 512 1.47 -19.46 0.72
CA PHE A 512 1.56 -20.49 -0.32
C PHE A 512 2.57 -20.11 -1.42
N HIS A 513 3.63 -19.38 -1.03
CA HIS A 513 4.71 -18.99 -1.94
C HIS A 513 5.62 -20.18 -2.28
N LYS A 514 5.72 -20.54 -3.57
CA LYS A 514 6.59 -21.63 -4.08
C LYS A 514 6.33 -22.98 -3.41
N VAL A 515 5.08 -23.30 -3.09
CA VAL A 515 4.71 -24.60 -2.50
C VAL A 515 4.84 -25.73 -3.52
N ALA A 516 4.91 -26.96 -3.05
CA ALA A 516 4.99 -28.16 -3.90
C ALA A 516 3.72 -28.99 -3.76
N ILE A 517 3.30 -29.64 -4.84
CA ILE A 517 2.19 -30.62 -4.79
C ILE A 517 2.58 -31.79 -3.87
N ASP A 518 3.78 -32.36 -4.06
CA ASP A 518 4.35 -33.36 -3.17
C ASP A 518 5.88 -33.39 -3.21
N LYS A 519 6.53 -33.67 -2.07
CA LYS A 519 7.98 -33.88 -1.95
C LYS A 519 8.31 -34.72 -0.72
N GLU A 520 9.08 -35.79 -0.93
CA GLU A 520 9.52 -36.67 0.16
C GLU A 520 10.32 -35.91 1.24
N GLY A 521 10.00 -36.18 2.51
CA GLY A 521 10.65 -35.55 3.66
C GLY A 521 10.36 -34.05 3.83
N LYS A 522 9.39 -33.49 3.11
CA LYS A 522 8.89 -32.13 3.29
C LYS A 522 7.40 -32.11 3.55
N ASP A 523 6.89 -30.91 3.84
CA ASP A 523 5.49 -30.58 4.09
C ASP A 523 4.83 -29.97 2.82
N PRO A 524 4.10 -30.74 2.00
CA PRO A 524 3.54 -30.28 0.72
C PRO A 524 2.00 -30.19 0.75
N LEU A 525 1.38 -29.82 -0.38
CA LEU A 525 -0.09 -29.70 -0.49
C LEU A 525 -0.83 -31.02 -0.24
N LEU A 526 -0.24 -32.18 -0.54
CA LEU A 526 -0.81 -33.50 -0.21
C LEU A 526 -0.48 -33.97 1.23
N GLY A 527 0.19 -33.15 2.03
CA GLY A 527 0.52 -33.45 3.43
C GLY A 527 -0.63 -33.16 4.38
N GLU A 528 -1.46 -34.16 4.69
CA GLU A 528 -2.60 -33.97 5.60
C GLU A 528 -2.18 -33.49 7.00
N GLU A 529 -1.13 -34.07 7.58
CA GLU A 529 -0.61 -33.62 8.88
C GLU A 529 -0.13 -32.16 8.83
N PHE A 530 0.53 -31.76 7.75
CA PHE A 530 0.97 -30.39 7.54
C PHE A 530 -0.20 -29.41 7.47
N LEU A 531 -1.18 -29.68 6.61
CA LEU A 531 -2.35 -28.82 6.45
C LEU A 531 -3.18 -28.76 7.74
N ALA A 532 -3.38 -29.87 8.45
CA ALA A 532 -4.10 -29.91 9.71
C ALA A 532 -3.38 -29.13 10.83
N ASN A 533 -2.04 -29.21 10.88
CA ASN A 533 -1.24 -28.41 11.82
C ASN A 533 -1.33 -26.92 11.47
N MET A 534 -1.33 -26.57 10.19
CA MET A 534 -1.54 -25.20 9.73
C MET A 534 -2.91 -24.68 10.16
N GLU A 535 -4.01 -25.40 9.87
CA GLU A 535 -5.38 -25.05 10.31
C GLU A 535 -5.47 -24.76 11.81
N LYS A 536 -4.91 -25.66 12.63
CA LYS A 536 -4.91 -25.51 14.09
C LYS A 536 -4.20 -24.23 14.52
N ASN A 537 -3.05 -23.94 13.93
CA ASN A 537 -2.25 -22.76 14.25
C ASN A 537 -2.96 -21.48 13.81
N ILE A 538 -3.51 -21.43 12.61
CA ILE A 538 -4.16 -20.23 12.06
C ILE A 538 -5.47 -19.93 12.78
N ARG A 539 -6.25 -20.94 13.17
CA ARG A 539 -7.48 -20.76 13.96
C ARG A 539 -7.17 -20.10 15.30
N LYS A 540 -6.15 -20.59 16.00
CA LYS A 540 -5.69 -20.02 17.27
C LYS A 540 -5.18 -18.58 17.07
N THR A 541 -4.43 -18.34 16.00
CA THR A 541 -3.80 -17.04 15.74
C THR A 541 -4.84 -15.98 15.35
N ALA A 542 -5.80 -16.33 14.49
CA ALA A 542 -6.93 -15.47 14.14
C ALA A 542 -7.77 -15.11 15.38
N ALA A 543 -8.13 -16.09 16.21
CA ALA A 543 -8.86 -15.84 17.45
C ALA A 543 -8.13 -14.88 18.42
N ALA A 544 -6.80 -14.97 18.48
CA ALA A 544 -5.99 -14.07 19.31
C ALA A 544 -5.88 -12.64 18.74
N MET A 545 -5.97 -12.48 17.41
CA MET A 545 -5.86 -11.17 16.75
C MET A 545 -7.21 -10.48 16.55
N ARG A 546 -8.33 -11.23 16.50
CA ARG A 546 -9.69 -10.72 16.33
C ARG A 546 -10.00 -9.48 17.19
N PRO A 547 -9.63 -9.42 18.49
CA PRO A 547 -9.94 -8.24 19.31
C PRO A 547 -9.26 -6.93 18.87
N TYR A 548 -8.27 -6.99 17.97
CA TYR A 548 -7.61 -5.82 17.40
C TYR A 548 -8.21 -5.39 16.04
N ASN A 549 -9.28 -6.05 15.60
CA ASN A 549 -9.99 -5.76 14.35
C ASN A 549 -9.07 -5.67 13.10
N PRO A 550 -8.35 -6.74 12.74
CA PRO A 550 -7.60 -6.79 11.49
C PRO A 550 -8.54 -6.53 10.30
N LEU A 551 -8.03 -5.88 9.24
CA LEU A 551 -8.81 -5.59 8.02
C LEU A 551 -9.12 -6.89 7.27
N ALA A 552 -8.15 -7.79 7.22
CA ALA A 552 -8.25 -9.09 6.58
C ALA A 552 -7.12 -9.99 7.08
N HIS A 553 -7.18 -11.31 6.85
CA HIS A 553 -6.02 -12.19 6.91
C HIS A 553 -5.64 -12.62 5.49
N THR A 554 -4.36 -12.45 5.13
CA THR A 554 -3.87 -12.97 3.85
C THR A 554 -3.23 -14.35 4.03
N LEU A 555 -3.44 -15.17 3.00
CA LEU A 555 -2.84 -16.47 2.76
C LEU A 555 -1.45 -16.36 2.12
N GLY A 556 -0.92 -15.13 1.99
CA GLY A 556 0.46 -14.82 1.61
C GLY A 556 0.59 -14.01 0.33
N ASP A 557 1.78 -13.42 0.18
CA ASP A 557 2.23 -12.75 -1.04
C ASP A 557 2.69 -13.76 -2.09
N GLU A 558 2.43 -13.46 -3.37
CA GLU A 558 2.88 -14.25 -4.51
C GLU A 558 2.62 -15.76 -4.32
N ASN A 559 1.36 -16.13 -4.08
CA ASN A 559 0.97 -17.53 -3.87
C ASN A 559 1.02 -18.32 -5.18
N TYR A 560 1.87 -19.35 -5.28
CA TYR A 560 1.95 -20.25 -6.43
C TYR A 560 2.67 -21.57 -6.12
N VAL A 561 2.35 -22.61 -6.90
CA VAL A 561 3.10 -23.87 -6.91
C VAL A 561 4.43 -23.68 -7.66
N THR A 562 5.55 -24.08 -7.05
CA THR A 562 6.89 -23.88 -7.63
C THR A 562 7.02 -24.50 -9.03
N ASN A 563 7.62 -23.75 -9.96
CA ASN A 563 7.91 -24.23 -11.32
C ASN A 563 9.11 -25.19 -11.39
N LYS A 564 9.77 -25.49 -10.26
CA LYS A 564 10.79 -26.54 -10.15
C LYS A 564 10.15 -27.92 -10.18
N LEU A 565 10.93 -28.96 -10.50
CA LEU A 565 10.46 -30.35 -10.63
C LEU A 565 9.51 -30.76 -9.50
N GLU A 566 9.83 -30.49 -8.23
CA GLU A 566 8.96 -30.85 -7.09
C GLU A 566 7.55 -30.21 -7.08
N GLY A 567 7.34 -29.08 -7.74
CA GLY A 567 6.02 -28.42 -7.83
C GLY A 567 5.36 -28.66 -9.18
N ARG A 568 6.13 -28.72 -10.27
CA ARG A 568 5.58 -29.06 -11.59
C ARG A 568 5.27 -30.55 -11.72
N PHE A 569 6.01 -31.48 -11.14
CA PHE A 569 5.83 -32.92 -11.32
C PHE A 569 6.35 -33.70 -10.11
N ALA A 570 5.44 -34.27 -9.33
CA ALA A 570 5.78 -35.12 -8.20
C ALA A 570 5.72 -36.60 -8.56
N ASP A 571 6.87 -37.27 -8.50
CA ASP A 571 6.97 -38.73 -8.61
C ASP A 571 7.07 -39.38 -7.23
N SER A 572 5.93 -39.47 -6.53
CA SER A 572 5.83 -40.14 -5.23
C SER A 572 4.63 -41.08 -5.19
N PRO A 573 4.64 -42.14 -4.36
CA PRO A 573 3.48 -43.02 -4.19
C PRO A 573 2.21 -42.27 -3.78
N ARG A 574 2.35 -41.24 -2.92
CA ARG A 574 1.25 -40.41 -2.44
C ARG A 574 0.67 -39.54 -3.56
N ALA A 575 1.52 -38.89 -4.36
CA ALA A 575 1.09 -38.06 -5.49
C ALA A 575 0.34 -38.89 -6.54
N TRP A 576 0.86 -40.07 -6.90
CA TRP A 576 0.18 -40.94 -7.86
C TRP A 576 -1.12 -41.52 -7.34
N ALA A 577 -1.21 -41.84 -6.04
CA ALA A 577 -2.46 -42.30 -5.44
C ALA A 577 -3.54 -41.20 -5.49
N ALA A 578 -3.18 -39.96 -5.12
CA ALA A 578 -4.08 -38.82 -5.19
C ALA A 578 -4.48 -38.47 -6.63
N PHE A 579 -3.54 -38.51 -7.58
CA PHE A 579 -3.83 -38.24 -8.99
C PHE A 579 -4.77 -39.29 -9.59
N ARG A 580 -4.57 -40.58 -9.29
CA ARG A 580 -5.49 -41.65 -9.69
C ARG A 580 -6.90 -41.44 -9.15
N GLU A 581 -7.03 -40.96 -7.92
CA GLU A 581 -8.34 -40.65 -7.35
C GLU A 581 -9.01 -39.45 -8.02
N PHE A 582 -8.24 -38.40 -8.30
CA PHE A 582 -8.72 -37.27 -9.09
C PHE A 582 -9.25 -37.69 -10.47
N LEU A 583 -8.52 -38.58 -11.15
CA LEU A 583 -8.92 -39.11 -12.47
C LEU A 583 -10.20 -39.94 -12.42
N ARG A 584 -10.45 -40.69 -11.33
CA ARG A 584 -11.74 -41.41 -11.15
C ARG A 584 -12.93 -40.48 -11.00
N GLY A 585 -12.72 -39.26 -10.54
CA GLY A 585 -13.75 -38.23 -10.51
C GLY A 585 -14.01 -37.60 -11.89
N MET A 586 -13.04 -37.67 -12.80
CA MET A 586 -13.08 -37.05 -14.12
C MET A 586 -13.57 -38.01 -15.22
N TYR A 587 -13.13 -39.27 -15.16
CA TYR A 587 -13.45 -40.30 -16.15
C TYR A 587 -14.39 -41.35 -15.55
N PRO A 588 -15.42 -41.81 -16.29
CA PRO A 588 -16.36 -42.82 -15.79
C PRO A 588 -15.68 -44.17 -15.50
N ASP A 589 -14.67 -44.53 -16.29
CA ASP A 589 -13.87 -45.75 -16.13
C ASP A 589 -12.48 -45.60 -16.78
N LEU A 590 -11.66 -46.65 -16.66
CA LEU A 590 -10.30 -46.69 -17.21
C LEU A 590 -10.29 -46.77 -18.74
N GLU A 591 -11.34 -47.34 -19.34
CA GLU A 591 -11.45 -47.44 -20.80
C GLU A 591 -11.60 -46.05 -21.42
N ALA A 592 -12.45 -45.20 -20.83
CA ALA A 592 -12.61 -43.81 -21.22
C ALA A 592 -11.30 -43.01 -21.07
N LEU A 593 -10.56 -43.19 -19.97
CA LEU A 593 -9.25 -42.56 -19.79
C LEU A 593 -8.26 -43.00 -20.86
N ASN A 594 -8.11 -44.30 -21.08
CA ASN A 594 -7.20 -44.85 -22.08
C ASN A 594 -7.56 -44.37 -23.49
N ALA A 595 -8.86 -44.28 -23.80
CA ALA A 595 -9.33 -43.73 -25.07
C ALA A 595 -9.00 -42.24 -25.23
N GLN A 596 -9.09 -41.45 -24.16
CA GLN A 596 -8.76 -40.02 -24.17
C GLN A 596 -7.25 -39.79 -24.31
N TRP A 597 -6.45 -40.50 -23.51
CA TRP A 597 -5.00 -40.32 -23.43
C TRP A 597 -4.22 -41.09 -24.52
N GLU A 598 -4.90 -41.96 -25.27
CA GLU A 598 -4.28 -42.89 -26.23
C GLU A 598 -3.25 -43.81 -25.55
N THR A 599 -3.64 -44.34 -24.38
CA THR A 599 -2.83 -45.25 -23.54
C THR A 599 -3.49 -46.62 -23.40
N ASP A 600 -2.80 -47.58 -22.80
CA ASP A 600 -3.24 -48.97 -22.63
C ASP A 600 -3.07 -49.49 -21.19
N PHE A 601 -3.28 -48.64 -20.19
CA PHE A 601 -3.19 -49.03 -18.78
C PHE A 601 -4.15 -50.18 -18.46
N ALA A 602 -3.62 -51.28 -17.90
CA ALA A 602 -4.40 -52.48 -17.61
C ALA A 602 -5.28 -52.35 -16.36
N THR A 603 -4.82 -51.57 -15.36
CA THR A 603 -5.57 -51.26 -14.14
C THR A 603 -5.27 -49.83 -13.69
N TRP A 604 -6.16 -49.25 -12.87
CA TRP A 604 -5.92 -47.93 -12.30
C TRP A 604 -4.59 -47.82 -11.56
N ASP A 605 -4.12 -48.89 -10.89
CA ASP A 605 -2.85 -48.87 -10.16
C ASP A 605 -1.60 -48.77 -11.05
N THR A 606 -1.75 -49.04 -12.35
CA THR A 606 -0.67 -48.90 -13.33
C THR A 606 -0.57 -47.50 -13.93
N VAL A 607 -1.52 -46.61 -13.68
CA VAL A 607 -1.51 -45.23 -14.18
C VAL A 607 -0.40 -44.43 -13.48
N ARG A 608 0.73 -44.28 -14.18
CA ARG A 608 1.93 -43.55 -13.75
C ARG A 608 2.80 -43.17 -14.94
N PHE A 609 3.54 -42.08 -14.80
CA PHE A 609 4.61 -41.68 -15.72
C PHE A 609 5.91 -41.45 -14.92
N ASP A 610 7.07 -41.67 -15.54
CA ASP A 610 8.37 -41.43 -14.91
C ASP A 610 8.78 -39.95 -14.97
N ASN A 611 8.25 -39.21 -15.96
CA ASN A 611 8.51 -37.80 -16.13
C ASN A 611 7.41 -37.13 -16.97
N GLU A 612 7.37 -35.80 -16.92
CA GLU A 612 6.40 -34.98 -17.63
C GLU A 612 6.42 -35.15 -19.14
N GLY A 613 7.58 -35.45 -19.75
CA GLY A 613 7.67 -35.69 -21.18
C GLY A 613 6.85 -36.91 -21.64
N GLN A 614 6.70 -37.92 -20.78
CA GLN A 614 5.85 -39.08 -21.10
C GLN A 614 4.34 -38.76 -21.04
N MET A 615 3.92 -37.69 -20.34
CA MET A 615 2.55 -37.20 -20.35
C MET A 615 2.20 -36.42 -21.62
N LEU A 616 3.22 -36.03 -22.40
CA LEU A 616 3.09 -35.24 -23.62
C LEU A 616 3.76 -35.97 -24.80
N PRO A 617 3.30 -37.17 -25.18
CA PRO A 617 3.92 -37.95 -26.25
C PRO A 617 3.75 -37.28 -27.62
N SER A 618 2.73 -36.43 -27.77
CA SER A 618 2.46 -35.61 -28.95
C SER A 618 1.81 -34.29 -28.54
N MET A 619 2.07 -33.23 -29.30
CA MET A 619 1.39 -31.94 -29.16
C MET A 619 -0.08 -31.99 -29.62
N ASP A 620 -0.47 -33.04 -30.35
CA ASP A 620 -1.85 -33.24 -30.82
C ASP A 620 -2.75 -33.77 -29.70
N ASN A 621 -2.19 -34.54 -28.75
CA ASN A 621 -2.91 -35.06 -27.60
C ASN A 621 -2.15 -34.87 -26.28
N PRO A 622 -2.23 -33.66 -25.68
CA PRO A 622 -1.63 -33.34 -24.38
C PRO A 622 -2.49 -33.75 -23.17
N SER A 623 -3.50 -34.63 -23.33
CA SER A 623 -4.54 -34.87 -22.32
C SER A 623 -3.99 -35.23 -20.93
N ALA A 624 -3.06 -36.19 -20.85
CA ALA A 624 -2.48 -36.59 -19.57
C ALA A 624 -1.75 -35.43 -18.86
N TRP A 625 -1.10 -34.57 -19.63
CA TRP A 625 -0.42 -33.39 -19.10
C TRP A 625 -1.41 -32.33 -18.61
N VAL A 626 -2.45 -32.01 -19.39
CA VAL A 626 -3.49 -31.04 -19.01
C VAL A 626 -4.23 -31.51 -17.75
N ASP A 627 -4.62 -32.78 -17.68
CA ASP A 627 -5.29 -33.34 -16.51
C ASP A 627 -4.42 -33.27 -15.26
N TYR A 628 -3.11 -33.52 -15.41
CA TYR A 628 -2.17 -33.36 -14.30
C TYR A 628 -2.04 -31.89 -13.85
N ARG A 629 -2.04 -30.91 -14.77
CA ARG A 629 -2.06 -29.48 -14.41
C ARG A 629 -3.33 -29.13 -13.64
N MET A 630 -4.48 -29.66 -14.06
CA MET A 630 -5.75 -29.45 -13.37
C MET A 630 -5.80 -30.13 -11.99
N PHE A 631 -5.15 -31.30 -11.83
CA PHE A 631 -4.96 -31.95 -10.54
C PHE A 631 -4.17 -31.07 -9.56
N VAL A 632 -3.04 -30.51 -10.01
CA VAL A 632 -2.23 -29.58 -9.17
C VAL A 632 -3.05 -28.35 -8.80
N THR A 633 -3.78 -27.80 -9.77
CA THR A 633 -4.65 -26.63 -9.57
C THR A 633 -5.75 -26.91 -8.55
N HIS A 634 -6.40 -28.07 -8.63
CA HIS A 634 -7.43 -28.50 -7.69
C HIS A 634 -6.93 -28.47 -6.24
N HIS A 635 -5.78 -29.10 -5.96
CA HIS A 635 -5.22 -29.13 -4.61
C HIS A 635 -4.71 -27.78 -4.12
N PHE A 636 -4.21 -26.92 -5.02
CA PHE A 636 -3.79 -25.57 -4.66
C PHE A 636 -4.99 -24.70 -4.25
N VAL A 637 -6.08 -24.73 -5.02
CA VAL A 637 -7.33 -24.03 -4.70
C VAL A 637 -7.95 -24.59 -3.41
N ASP A 638 -8.00 -25.90 -3.25
CA ASP A 638 -8.57 -26.54 -2.06
C ASP A 638 -7.79 -26.16 -0.79
N ALA A 639 -6.46 -26.09 -0.85
CA ALA A 639 -5.65 -25.62 0.28
C ALA A 639 -6.01 -24.19 0.70
N HIS A 640 -6.28 -23.28 -0.25
CA HIS A 640 -6.74 -21.93 0.08
C HIS A 640 -8.12 -21.93 0.73
N ARG A 641 -9.09 -22.68 0.17
CA ARG A 641 -10.45 -22.83 0.74
C ARG A 641 -10.41 -23.38 2.16
N ARG A 642 -9.55 -24.37 2.38
CA ARG A 642 -9.31 -25.01 3.66
C ARG A 642 -8.76 -24.00 4.70
N MET A 643 -7.74 -23.23 4.35
CA MET A 643 -7.21 -22.18 5.23
C MET A 643 -8.21 -21.07 5.51
N ARG A 644 -9.00 -20.66 4.51
CA ARG A 644 -10.07 -19.68 4.72
C ARG A 644 -11.07 -20.17 5.77
N ARG A 645 -11.52 -21.43 5.68
CA ARG A 645 -12.45 -22.00 6.67
C ARG A 645 -11.87 -21.95 8.08
N ALA A 646 -10.63 -22.39 8.27
CA ALA A 646 -9.98 -22.40 9.57
C ALA A 646 -9.74 -20.98 10.13
N LEU A 647 -9.46 -19.99 9.28
CA LEU A 647 -9.38 -18.58 9.68
C LEU A 647 -10.75 -18.05 10.14
N ARG A 648 -11.83 -18.31 9.38
CA ARG A 648 -13.21 -17.90 9.74
C ARG A 648 -13.73 -18.57 11.02
N GLU A 649 -13.23 -19.76 11.36
CA GLU A 649 -13.54 -20.39 12.65
C GLU A 649 -12.88 -19.66 13.83
N GLY A 650 -11.70 -19.05 13.63
CA GLY A 650 -11.02 -18.24 14.64
C GLY A 650 -11.54 -16.80 14.71
N ASP A 651 -11.90 -16.24 13.55
CA ASP A 651 -12.44 -14.89 13.39
C ASP A 651 -13.58 -14.91 12.35
N PRO A 652 -14.86 -15.06 12.79
CA PRO A 652 -15.99 -15.21 11.86
C PRO A 652 -16.24 -14.01 10.94
N GLY A 653 -15.82 -12.81 11.33
CA GLY A 653 -16.11 -11.57 10.61
C GLY A 653 -15.05 -11.19 9.58
N VAL A 654 -13.82 -11.68 9.71
CA VAL A 654 -12.68 -11.17 8.95
C VAL A 654 -12.62 -11.67 7.51
N SER A 655 -12.27 -10.77 6.60
CA SER A 655 -12.01 -11.09 5.20
C SER A 655 -10.76 -11.96 5.04
N VAL A 656 -10.80 -12.94 4.15
CA VAL A 656 -9.66 -13.83 3.89
C VAL A 656 -9.37 -13.91 2.40
N GLY A 657 -8.09 -13.95 2.03
CA GLY A 657 -7.69 -14.14 0.64
C GLY A 657 -6.18 -14.03 0.44
N TRP A 658 -5.73 -13.50 -0.70
CA TRP A 658 -4.32 -13.51 -1.09
C TRP A 658 -3.88 -12.18 -1.71
N ASP A 659 -2.62 -11.82 -1.55
CA ASP A 659 -2.05 -10.59 -2.12
C ASP A 659 -0.88 -10.83 -3.05
N GLY A 660 -0.61 -9.82 -3.88
CA GLY A 660 0.53 -9.76 -4.78
C GLY A 660 0.71 -10.92 -5.75
N ALA A 661 -0.37 -11.48 -6.30
CA ALA A 661 -0.21 -12.36 -7.45
C ALA A 661 0.28 -11.61 -8.70
N THR A 662 1.21 -12.21 -9.46
CA THR A 662 1.81 -11.60 -10.66
C THR A 662 2.01 -12.54 -11.85
N GLN A 663 1.81 -13.86 -11.67
CA GLN A 663 2.36 -14.86 -12.59
C GLN A 663 1.28 -15.84 -13.07
N PHE A 664 0.75 -15.66 -14.28
CA PHE A 664 -0.03 -16.70 -14.93
C PHE A 664 0.90 -17.67 -15.68
N SER A 665 0.94 -18.92 -15.23
CA SER A 665 1.72 -19.99 -15.84
C SER A 665 0.99 -21.32 -15.68
N SER A 666 1.10 -22.19 -16.68
CA SER A 666 0.56 -23.55 -16.62
C SER A 666 1.14 -24.39 -15.46
N TYR A 667 2.20 -23.93 -14.81
CA TYR A 667 2.89 -24.64 -13.72
C TYR A 667 2.59 -24.11 -12.32
N ASN A 668 1.95 -22.95 -12.21
CA ASN A 668 1.80 -22.25 -10.94
C ASN A 668 0.58 -22.73 -10.13
N GLY A 669 -0.22 -23.65 -10.68
CA GLY A 669 -1.37 -24.27 -10.01
C GLY A 669 -2.57 -23.34 -9.81
N GLN A 670 -2.61 -22.21 -10.52
CA GLN A 670 -3.67 -21.20 -10.35
C GLN A 670 -4.78 -21.39 -11.38
N ASP A 671 -6.02 -21.39 -10.91
CA ASP A 671 -7.20 -20.99 -11.68
C ASP A 671 -7.80 -19.76 -10.98
N TRP A 672 -7.72 -18.59 -11.61
CA TRP A 672 -8.13 -17.35 -10.96
C TRP A 672 -9.63 -17.26 -10.68
N TRP A 673 -10.48 -17.85 -11.52
CA TRP A 673 -11.91 -17.80 -11.25
C TRP A 673 -12.22 -18.59 -9.97
N GLU A 674 -11.68 -19.79 -9.85
CA GLU A 674 -11.82 -20.63 -8.65
C GLU A 674 -11.16 -20.00 -7.41
N LEU A 675 -9.97 -19.38 -7.56
CA LEU A 675 -9.26 -18.73 -6.46
C LEU A 675 -9.95 -17.46 -5.95
N CYS A 676 -10.59 -16.68 -6.81
CA CYS A 676 -11.25 -15.44 -6.40
C CYS A 676 -12.64 -15.67 -5.81
N ARG A 677 -13.42 -16.62 -6.36
CA ARG A 677 -14.85 -16.78 -6.00
C ARG A 677 -15.10 -17.05 -4.52
N ASP A 678 -14.13 -17.68 -3.85
CA ASP A 678 -14.25 -18.03 -2.44
C ASP A 678 -13.36 -17.17 -1.53
N MET A 679 -12.89 -16.01 -1.98
CA MET A 679 -12.01 -15.13 -1.22
C MET A 679 -12.59 -13.72 -1.11
N GLU A 680 -12.42 -13.08 0.05
CA GLU A 680 -12.87 -11.70 0.29
C GLU A 680 -11.72 -10.68 0.26
N LEU A 681 -10.48 -11.16 0.10
CA LEU A 681 -9.29 -10.36 -0.20
C LEU A 681 -8.70 -10.80 -1.53
N VAL A 682 -8.68 -9.91 -2.53
CA VAL A 682 -8.09 -10.16 -3.84
C VAL A 682 -7.13 -9.03 -4.17
N ASN A 683 -5.83 -9.30 -4.18
CA ASN A 683 -4.84 -8.28 -4.50
C ASN A 683 -3.75 -8.82 -5.43
N THR A 684 -3.43 -8.04 -6.46
CA THR A 684 -2.39 -8.37 -7.45
C THR A 684 -1.31 -7.29 -7.49
N TYR A 685 -0.10 -7.57 -7.97
CA TYR A 685 0.77 -6.43 -8.33
C TYR A 685 0.26 -5.78 -9.61
N GLN A 686 0.56 -4.49 -9.77
CA GLN A 686 0.42 -3.80 -11.04
C GLN A 686 1.76 -3.21 -11.44
N ASN A 687 2.45 -3.94 -12.30
CA ASN A 687 3.82 -3.62 -12.68
C ASN A 687 3.94 -2.69 -13.89
N ASN A 688 2.86 -2.43 -14.65
CA ASN A 688 2.79 -1.40 -15.69
C ASN A 688 1.32 -1.11 -16.04
N PHE A 689 0.91 0.17 -16.05
CA PHE A 689 -0.41 0.59 -16.52
C PHE A 689 -0.49 0.86 -18.02
N VAL A 690 0.68 1.13 -18.61
CA VAL A 690 0.82 1.04 -20.05
C VAL A 690 0.60 -0.43 -20.37
N PRO A 691 -0.28 -0.78 -21.30
CA PRO A 691 -0.06 -1.92 -22.16
C PRO A 691 1.23 -1.61 -22.94
N ASP A 692 2.37 -1.58 -22.23
CA ASP A 692 3.62 -1.78 -22.89
C ASP A 692 3.55 -3.23 -23.26
N SER A 693 3.45 -3.40 -24.56
CA SER A 693 3.82 -4.56 -25.32
C SER A 693 4.60 -5.61 -24.47
N ARG A 694 5.63 -5.25 -23.70
CA ARG A 694 6.50 -6.14 -22.90
C ARG A 694 5.81 -7.10 -21.90
N TYR A 695 4.55 -6.90 -21.47
CA TYR A 695 3.94 -7.71 -20.40
C TYR A 695 2.45 -8.13 -20.61
N PRO A 696 2.12 -8.94 -21.62
CA PRO A 696 0.73 -9.26 -22.00
C PRO A 696 0.01 -10.26 -21.06
N PHE A 697 0.68 -10.90 -20.10
CA PHE A 697 0.07 -11.84 -19.16
C PHE A 697 -0.61 -11.17 -17.95
N TRP A 698 -0.53 -9.84 -17.85
CA TRP A 698 -1.09 -9.05 -16.74
C TRP A 698 -2.56 -8.67 -16.95
N ILE A 699 -3.17 -9.11 -18.05
CA ILE A 699 -4.60 -8.89 -18.35
C ILE A 699 -5.55 -9.35 -17.26
N PHE A 700 -5.11 -10.31 -16.45
CA PHE A 700 -5.92 -10.86 -15.39
C PHE A 700 -5.96 -9.92 -14.18
N ASN A 701 -5.01 -8.99 -14.03
CA ASN A 701 -4.94 -8.01 -12.94
C ASN A 701 -5.86 -6.78 -13.16
N GLY A 702 -6.73 -6.82 -14.18
CA GLY A 702 -7.70 -5.77 -14.52
C GLY A 702 -9.14 -6.30 -14.55
N GLU A 703 -9.83 -6.15 -15.68
CA GLU A 703 -11.27 -6.47 -15.83
C GLU A 703 -11.63 -7.94 -15.47
N ALA A 704 -10.68 -8.87 -15.62
CA ALA A 704 -10.90 -10.25 -15.18
C ALA A 704 -10.88 -10.43 -13.67
N MET A 705 -9.91 -9.83 -12.97
CA MET A 705 -9.94 -9.80 -11.51
C MET A 705 -11.14 -9.01 -10.98
N ASP A 706 -11.57 -7.95 -11.68
CA ASP A 706 -12.83 -7.28 -11.34
C ASP A 706 -14.02 -8.24 -11.43
N SER A 707 -14.15 -8.99 -12.54
CA SER A 707 -15.25 -9.92 -12.74
C SER A 707 -15.24 -11.07 -11.72
N PHE A 708 -14.08 -11.66 -11.45
CA PHE A 708 -13.97 -12.81 -10.55
C PHE A 708 -14.05 -12.43 -9.07
N GLY A 709 -13.51 -11.28 -8.69
CA GLY A 709 -13.45 -10.78 -7.33
C GLY A 709 -14.47 -9.68 -7.02
N HIS A 710 -15.56 -9.56 -7.80
CA HIS A 710 -16.48 -8.43 -7.67
C HIS A 710 -17.15 -8.34 -6.28
N ASP A 711 -17.36 -9.48 -5.63
CA ASP A 711 -17.94 -9.58 -4.28
C ASP A 711 -16.88 -9.50 -3.15
N ALA A 712 -15.59 -9.38 -3.50
CA ALA A 712 -14.53 -9.32 -2.51
C ALA A 712 -14.57 -7.98 -1.74
N SER A 713 -14.65 -8.08 -0.41
CA SER A 713 -14.70 -6.91 0.49
C SER A 713 -13.44 -6.04 0.47
N LEU A 714 -12.28 -6.60 0.12
CA LEU A 714 -11.02 -5.88 0.00
C LEU A 714 -10.32 -6.29 -1.29
N ARG A 715 -10.31 -5.38 -2.27
CA ARG A 715 -9.70 -5.63 -3.58
C ARG A 715 -8.82 -4.47 -4.01
N GLY A 716 -7.62 -4.77 -4.48
CA GLY A 716 -6.60 -3.73 -4.70
C GLY A 716 -5.38 -4.15 -5.48
N LEU A 717 -4.49 -3.18 -5.71
CA LEU A 717 -3.26 -3.37 -6.49
C LEU A 717 -2.03 -2.85 -5.75
N TRP A 718 -0.91 -3.56 -5.83
CA TRP A 718 0.43 -3.01 -5.49
C TRP A 718 0.95 -2.07 -6.60
N MET A 719 1.43 -0.89 -6.23
CA MET A 719 1.63 0.25 -7.14
C MET A 719 3.08 0.54 -7.54
N ASN A 720 3.96 -0.43 -7.39
CA ASN A 720 5.39 -0.19 -7.21
C ASN A 720 6.11 0.31 -8.48
N LYS A 721 5.46 0.19 -9.63
CA LYS A 721 5.95 0.67 -10.93
C LYS A 721 5.01 1.69 -11.58
N ALA A 722 4.24 2.41 -10.77
CA ALA A 722 3.45 3.53 -11.25
C ALA A 722 4.34 4.47 -12.09
N ASP A 723 3.84 4.85 -13.27
CA ASP A 723 4.51 5.85 -14.10
C ASP A 723 4.75 7.13 -13.28
N ARG A 724 5.94 7.71 -13.43
CA ARG A 724 6.34 8.87 -12.61
C ARG A 724 5.51 10.11 -12.90
N ASP A 725 5.19 10.36 -14.16
CA ASP A 725 4.55 11.60 -14.60
C ASP A 725 3.06 11.61 -14.27
N PHE A 726 2.37 10.48 -14.44
CA PHE A 726 0.90 10.39 -14.29
C PHE A 726 0.43 9.32 -13.31
N GLY A 727 1.22 8.29 -13.05
CA GLY A 727 0.79 7.10 -12.31
C GLY A 727 0.28 7.44 -10.91
N GLY A 728 0.92 8.39 -10.21
CA GLY A 728 0.44 8.85 -8.90
C GLY A 728 -1.00 9.34 -8.93
N ARG A 729 -1.38 10.15 -9.94
CA ARG A 729 -2.74 10.70 -10.06
C ARG A 729 -3.71 9.73 -10.72
N TYR A 730 -3.28 9.03 -11.75
CA TYR A 730 -4.16 8.21 -12.59
C TYR A 730 -4.61 6.93 -11.90
N ILE A 731 -3.69 6.27 -11.19
CA ILE A 731 -3.91 4.88 -10.77
C ILE A 731 -4.96 4.73 -9.66
N PRO A 732 -4.97 5.53 -8.58
CA PRO A 732 -6.02 5.42 -7.56
C PRO A 732 -7.43 5.56 -8.14
N TRP A 733 -7.58 6.46 -9.12
CA TRP A 733 -8.83 6.66 -9.84
C TRP A 733 -9.15 5.51 -10.80
N PHE A 734 -8.17 4.95 -11.51
CA PHE A 734 -8.40 3.74 -12.29
C PHE A 734 -8.92 2.60 -11.41
N ILE A 735 -8.31 2.38 -10.25
CA ILE A 735 -8.70 1.35 -9.28
C ILE A 735 -10.17 1.58 -8.88
N LEU A 736 -10.48 2.78 -8.40
CA LEU A 736 -11.84 3.14 -7.99
C LEU A 736 -12.86 2.95 -9.13
N LEU A 737 -12.58 3.52 -10.31
CA LEU A 737 -13.52 3.56 -11.43
C LEU A 737 -13.66 2.21 -12.13
N ASN A 738 -12.75 1.26 -11.89
CA ASN A 738 -12.92 -0.13 -12.28
C ASN A 738 -13.65 -0.98 -11.24
N GLY A 739 -14.02 -0.40 -10.10
CA GLY A 739 -14.84 -1.00 -9.04
C GLY A 739 -14.05 -1.33 -7.76
N TRP A 740 -12.73 -1.19 -7.75
CA TRP A 740 -11.90 -1.67 -6.66
C TRP A 740 -11.80 -0.65 -5.53
N ASN A 741 -11.46 -1.10 -4.32
CA ASN A 741 -11.59 -0.27 -3.12
C ASN A 741 -10.29 -0.14 -2.31
N SER A 742 -9.13 -0.52 -2.86
CA SER A 742 -7.87 -0.33 -2.15
C SER A 742 -6.65 -0.15 -3.05
N THR A 743 -5.73 0.71 -2.60
CA THR A 743 -4.43 1.00 -3.22
C THR A 743 -3.32 0.57 -2.26
N TRP A 744 -2.32 -0.16 -2.76
CA TRP A 744 -1.29 -0.76 -1.91
C TRP A 744 0.11 -0.30 -2.34
N TRP A 745 0.95 0.11 -1.39
CA TRP A 745 2.28 0.64 -1.66
C TRP A 745 3.38 -0.26 -1.09
N TRP A 746 4.18 -0.87 -1.97
CA TRP A 746 5.41 -1.55 -1.61
C TRP A 746 6.59 -0.59 -1.82
N GLU A 747 7.31 -0.20 -0.79
CA GLU A 747 7.16 -0.59 0.61
C GLU A 747 7.36 0.62 1.53
N ALA A 748 6.76 0.59 2.74
CA ALA A 748 6.92 1.67 3.73
C ALA A 748 8.31 1.67 4.41
N THR A 749 9.21 0.78 3.98
CA THR A 749 10.60 0.46 4.42
C THR A 749 11.58 1.56 4.42
N PHE A 750 11.18 2.66 3.84
CA PHE A 750 12.20 3.53 3.41
C PHE A 750 11.80 4.98 3.58
N LEU A 751 12.47 5.59 4.56
CA LEU A 751 13.24 6.78 4.23
C LEU A 751 14.28 6.32 3.18
N HIS A 752 13.84 6.05 1.96
CA HIS A 752 14.66 5.70 0.80
C HIS A 752 13.86 6.19 -0.39
N PRO A 753 14.46 7.06 -1.16
CA PRO A 753 13.71 7.93 -2.04
C PRO A 753 13.50 7.34 -3.44
N GLY A 754 13.94 6.10 -3.67
CA GLY A 754 13.63 5.32 -4.88
C GLY A 754 12.34 4.50 -4.80
N ASN A 755 11.87 4.13 -3.60
CA ASN A 755 10.72 3.22 -3.41
C ASN A 755 9.81 3.60 -2.24
N GLY A 756 10.30 4.41 -1.29
CA GLY A 756 9.59 4.74 -0.06
C GLY A 756 8.64 5.93 -0.21
N PRO A 757 7.55 5.97 0.57
CA PRO A 757 6.59 7.07 0.54
C PRO A 757 7.08 8.34 1.23
N LEU A 758 8.04 8.24 2.16
CA LEU A 758 8.57 9.35 2.93
C LEU A 758 10.04 9.63 2.62
N ARG A 759 10.40 10.92 2.65
CA ARG A 759 11.78 11.40 2.66
C ARG A 759 12.32 11.43 4.08
N TRP A 760 13.64 11.57 4.22
CA TRP A 760 14.31 11.63 5.53
C TRP A 760 13.79 12.76 6.45
N ASP A 761 13.19 13.80 5.88
CA ASP A 761 12.57 14.94 6.57
C ASP A 761 11.07 14.74 6.88
N MET A 762 10.57 13.50 6.75
CA MET A 762 9.17 13.13 6.98
C MET A 762 8.15 13.81 6.05
N THR A 763 8.61 14.35 4.92
CA THR A 763 7.74 14.80 3.83
C THR A 763 7.46 13.66 2.85
N LEU A 764 6.34 13.71 2.14
CA LEU A 764 6.05 12.73 1.10
C LEU A 764 7.03 12.88 -0.06
N THR A 765 7.46 11.77 -0.65
CA THR A 765 8.15 11.81 -1.94
C THR A 765 7.20 12.36 -3.02
N PRO A 766 7.69 12.97 -4.12
CA PRO A 766 6.81 13.59 -5.12
C PRO A 766 5.77 12.63 -5.68
N ILE A 767 6.16 11.38 -5.96
CA ILE A 767 5.25 10.36 -6.47
C ILE A 767 4.22 9.92 -5.42
N ALA A 768 4.63 9.74 -4.17
CA ALA A 768 3.71 9.42 -3.09
C ALA A 768 2.75 10.59 -2.82
N GLY A 769 3.23 11.83 -2.89
CA GLY A 769 2.41 13.04 -2.71
C GLY A 769 1.24 13.11 -3.69
N GLU A 770 1.48 12.84 -4.97
CA GLU A 770 0.43 12.83 -5.99
C GLU A 770 -0.59 11.71 -5.78
N MET A 771 -0.12 10.51 -5.42
CA MET A 771 -1.00 9.38 -5.11
C MET A 771 -1.85 9.61 -3.88
N VAL A 772 -1.23 10.09 -2.81
CA VAL A 772 -1.90 10.42 -1.56
C VAL A 772 -2.93 11.52 -1.78
N ALA A 773 -2.64 12.53 -2.61
CA ALA A 773 -3.60 13.56 -2.94
C ALA A 773 -4.83 12.97 -3.65
N ALA A 774 -4.64 12.10 -4.64
CA ALA A 774 -5.73 11.41 -5.31
C ALA A 774 -6.53 10.50 -4.35
N VAL A 775 -5.88 9.75 -3.47
CA VAL A 775 -6.55 8.93 -2.45
C VAL A 775 -7.37 9.78 -1.47
N LYS A 776 -6.84 10.92 -1.01
CA LYS A 776 -7.58 11.84 -0.13
C LYS A 776 -8.78 12.45 -0.84
N GLU A 777 -8.65 12.79 -2.12
CA GLU A 777 -9.79 13.24 -2.96
C GLU A 777 -10.87 12.15 -3.04
N ILE A 778 -10.48 10.90 -3.30
CA ILE A 778 -11.39 9.74 -3.37
C ILE A 778 -12.11 9.51 -2.02
N LYS A 779 -11.37 9.52 -0.90
CA LYS A 779 -11.95 9.35 0.44
C LYS A 779 -12.91 10.47 0.84
N GLY A 780 -12.80 11.64 0.22
CA GLY A 780 -13.67 12.79 0.46
C GLY A 780 -15.08 12.69 -0.13
N GLY A 781 -15.46 11.56 -0.75
CA GLY A 781 -16.80 11.39 -1.32
C GLY A 781 -16.89 10.35 -2.45
N PRO A 782 -16.08 10.47 -3.51
CA PRO A 782 -16.12 9.55 -4.66
C PRO A 782 -16.02 8.06 -4.29
N GLY A 783 -15.16 7.73 -3.33
CA GLY A 783 -15.01 6.37 -2.79
C GLY A 783 -16.31 5.84 -2.20
N THR A 784 -16.96 6.62 -1.34
CA THR A 784 -18.26 6.29 -0.74
C THR A 784 -19.34 6.15 -1.80
N LEU A 785 -19.43 7.05 -2.78
CA LEU A 785 -20.39 6.93 -3.88
C LEU A 785 -20.23 5.61 -4.65
N MET A 786 -19.00 5.22 -4.98
CA MET A 786 -18.74 3.98 -5.72
C MET A 786 -18.90 2.72 -4.86
N ALA A 787 -18.68 2.78 -3.54
CA ALA A 787 -18.93 1.66 -2.65
C ALA A 787 -20.42 1.26 -2.58
N HIS A 788 -21.33 2.21 -2.86
CA HIS A 788 -22.77 1.98 -2.88
C HIS A 788 -23.35 1.84 -4.29
N ALA A 789 -22.66 2.32 -5.32
CA ALA A 789 -23.11 2.21 -6.70
C ALA A 789 -22.80 0.84 -7.32
N ARG A 790 -23.69 0.36 -8.19
CA ARG A 790 -23.50 -0.87 -8.96
C ARG A 790 -22.87 -0.57 -10.31
N LYS A 791 -21.77 -1.27 -10.64
CA LYS A 791 -21.16 -1.23 -11.98
C LYS A 791 -22.18 -1.74 -13.00
N ALA A 792 -22.28 -1.06 -14.13
CA ALA A 792 -23.16 -1.41 -15.24
C ALA A 792 -22.32 -1.82 -16.45
N PRO A 793 -21.75 -3.04 -16.45
CA PRO A 793 -20.93 -3.52 -17.56
C PRO A 793 -21.74 -3.57 -18.85
N SER A 794 -21.04 -3.59 -19.97
CA SER A 794 -21.66 -3.84 -21.28
C SER A 794 -22.12 -5.28 -21.38
N ARG A 795 -23.09 -5.52 -22.27
CA ARG A 795 -23.59 -6.87 -22.60
C ARG A 795 -22.61 -7.67 -23.47
N VAL A 796 -21.31 -7.52 -23.20
CA VAL A 796 -20.17 -8.13 -23.91
C VAL A 796 -19.37 -8.90 -22.87
N ALA A 797 -19.16 -10.19 -23.12
CA ALA A 797 -18.35 -11.04 -22.27
C ALA A 797 -17.16 -11.61 -23.04
N VAL A 798 -16.00 -11.64 -22.39
CA VAL A 798 -14.77 -12.26 -22.89
C VAL A 798 -14.54 -13.55 -22.12
N HIS A 799 -14.38 -14.65 -22.85
CA HIS A 799 -14.19 -15.98 -22.28
C HIS A 799 -12.91 -16.10 -21.46
N TYR A 800 -12.98 -16.85 -20.35
CA TYR A 800 -11.86 -17.31 -19.51
C TYR A 800 -11.90 -18.83 -19.31
N SER A 801 -10.76 -19.51 -19.46
CA SER A 801 -10.62 -20.93 -19.11
C SER A 801 -9.18 -21.30 -18.77
N ALA A 802 -8.97 -21.91 -17.60
CA ALA A 802 -7.67 -22.45 -17.20
C ALA A 802 -7.21 -23.59 -18.14
N THR A 803 -8.13 -24.46 -18.58
CA THR A 803 -7.80 -25.52 -19.54
C THR A 803 -7.40 -24.96 -20.90
N ASN A 804 -8.06 -23.89 -21.37
CA ASN A 804 -7.63 -23.21 -22.58
C ASN A 804 -6.27 -22.51 -22.41
N TYR A 805 -5.94 -22.02 -21.21
CA TYR A 805 -4.61 -21.48 -20.95
C TYR A 805 -3.53 -22.57 -21.14
N HIS A 806 -3.76 -23.77 -20.61
CA HIS A 806 -2.88 -24.93 -20.82
C HIS A 806 -2.79 -25.32 -22.30
N ALA A 807 -3.92 -25.44 -23.01
CA ALA A 807 -3.94 -25.73 -24.43
C ALA A 807 -3.20 -24.65 -25.26
N SER A 808 -3.38 -23.36 -24.91
CA SER A 808 -2.66 -22.27 -25.57
C SER A 808 -1.15 -22.27 -25.29
N THR A 809 -0.73 -22.81 -24.13
CA THR A 809 0.69 -23.04 -23.83
C THR A 809 1.27 -24.08 -24.79
N ILE A 810 0.53 -25.17 -25.07
CA ILE A 810 0.91 -26.16 -26.09
C ILE A 810 1.02 -25.51 -27.47
N GLU A 811 0.04 -24.70 -27.87
CA GLU A 811 0.01 -23.99 -29.16
C GLU A 811 1.14 -22.96 -29.32
N SER A 812 1.63 -22.40 -28.22
CA SER A 812 2.77 -21.48 -28.26
C SER A 812 4.12 -22.16 -28.53
N GLY A 813 4.19 -23.50 -28.46
CA GLY A 813 5.40 -24.28 -28.67
C GLY A 813 6.38 -24.24 -27.48
N VAL A 814 5.96 -23.71 -26.32
CA VAL A 814 6.84 -23.52 -25.15
C VAL A 814 6.84 -24.73 -24.19
N ALA A 815 5.99 -25.73 -24.44
CA ALA A 815 5.99 -26.99 -23.71
C ALA A 815 7.33 -27.74 -23.76
N ASP A 816 8.21 -27.44 -24.72
CA ASP A 816 9.54 -28.07 -24.84
C ASP A 816 10.67 -27.37 -24.05
N TYR A 817 10.46 -26.16 -23.51
CA TYR A 817 11.45 -25.43 -22.68
C TYR A 817 10.97 -25.21 -21.25
N LEU A 818 10.81 -26.32 -20.55
CA LEU A 818 10.27 -26.47 -19.20
C LEU A 818 11.12 -25.85 -18.06
N GLY A 819 12.02 -24.91 -18.36
CA GLY A 819 12.95 -24.28 -17.40
C GLY A 819 12.93 -22.75 -17.33
N HIS A 820 12.27 -22.06 -18.27
CA HIS A 820 12.35 -20.59 -18.38
C HIS A 820 10.98 -19.86 -18.42
N LEU A 821 9.89 -20.59 -18.19
CA LEU A 821 8.57 -19.98 -18.03
C LEU A 821 8.49 -19.25 -16.67
N GLY A 822 8.84 -17.96 -16.71
CA GLY A 822 8.78 -17.05 -15.57
C GLY A 822 10.01 -16.19 -15.32
N GLY A 823 11.11 -16.36 -16.09
CA GLY A 823 12.36 -15.63 -15.88
C GLY A 823 12.80 -14.80 -17.08
N GLY A 824 12.37 -13.54 -17.16
CA GLY A 824 13.12 -12.47 -17.84
C GLY A 824 13.23 -12.48 -19.36
N THR A 825 12.44 -13.26 -20.11
CA THR A 825 12.47 -13.25 -21.58
C THR A 825 11.19 -12.67 -22.19
N GLY A 826 11.30 -11.56 -22.93
CA GLY A 826 10.20 -10.77 -23.52
C GLY A 826 9.43 -11.43 -24.68
N PHE A 827 9.40 -12.76 -24.71
CA PHE A 827 9.09 -13.51 -25.92
C PHE A 827 7.64 -13.40 -26.43
N TRP A 828 6.72 -12.90 -25.63
CA TRP A 828 5.28 -13.04 -25.84
C TRP A 828 4.64 -11.97 -26.71
N MET A 829 5.47 -11.23 -27.45
CA MET A 829 5.05 -10.12 -28.26
C MET A 829 5.27 -10.33 -29.74
N ALA A 830 4.22 -10.08 -30.52
CA ALA A 830 4.33 -9.89 -31.96
C ALA A 830 5.39 -8.83 -32.33
N SER A 831 5.59 -7.77 -31.52
CA SER A 831 6.60 -6.72 -31.77
C SER A 831 8.05 -7.15 -31.47
N GLU A 832 8.32 -7.98 -30.45
CA GLU A 832 9.67 -8.57 -30.25
C GLU A 832 9.96 -9.68 -31.27
N LEU A 833 8.95 -10.46 -31.66
CA LEU A 833 9.02 -11.36 -32.81
C LEU A 833 9.29 -10.58 -34.12
N ALA A 834 8.71 -9.38 -34.27
CA ALA A 834 8.95 -8.47 -35.39
C ALA A 834 10.27 -7.68 -35.28
N GLY A 835 10.78 -7.47 -34.06
CA GLY A 835 11.99 -6.73 -33.72
C GLY A 835 13.26 -7.56 -33.73
N ARG A 836 13.19 -8.85 -34.13
CA ARG A 836 14.32 -9.78 -34.26
C ARG A 836 15.42 -9.35 -35.26
N GLY A 837 15.41 -8.11 -35.74
CA GLY A 837 16.41 -7.50 -36.60
C GLY A 837 17.70 -7.00 -35.92
N SER A 838 17.70 -6.65 -34.62
CA SER A 838 18.72 -5.68 -34.12
C SER A 838 19.61 -6.05 -32.92
N TYR A 839 19.45 -7.20 -32.23
CA TYR A 839 20.31 -7.57 -31.08
C TYR A 839 21.02 -8.92 -31.30
N PRO A 840 22.34 -8.95 -31.58
CA PRO A 840 23.07 -10.17 -31.94
C PRO A 840 23.28 -11.17 -30.79
N GLU A 841 23.48 -10.68 -29.57
CA GLU A 841 23.90 -11.50 -28.42
C GLU A 841 22.78 -12.44 -27.93
N ILE A 842 21.53 -11.97 -27.92
CA ILE A 842 20.33 -12.76 -27.53
C ILE A 842 19.96 -13.79 -28.62
N ARG A 843 20.41 -13.59 -29.86
CA ARG A 843 20.01 -14.39 -31.02
C ARG A 843 20.57 -15.81 -30.97
N LYS A 844 21.81 -15.99 -30.50
CA LYS A 844 22.52 -17.26 -30.60
C LYS A 844 22.03 -18.28 -29.59
N ASP A 845 21.92 -17.87 -28.33
CA ASP A 845 21.49 -18.71 -27.22
C ASP A 845 20.02 -19.14 -27.36
N MET A 846 19.18 -18.26 -27.94
CA MET A 846 17.75 -18.53 -28.21
C MET A 846 17.51 -19.40 -29.46
N LEU A 847 18.36 -19.28 -30.50
CA LEU A 847 18.28 -20.11 -31.71
C LEU A 847 18.79 -21.54 -31.46
N GLU A 848 19.81 -21.69 -30.60
CA GLU A 848 20.27 -23.00 -30.12
C GLU A 848 19.30 -23.64 -29.14
N LEU A 849 18.58 -22.83 -28.35
CA LEU A 849 17.51 -23.31 -27.50
C LEU A 849 16.44 -23.97 -28.38
N TRP A 850 15.73 -23.28 -29.28
CA TRP A 850 14.45 -23.73 -29.87
C TRP A 850 14.49 -24.44 -31.24
N GLY A 851 15.47 -25.32 -31.48
CA GLY A 851 15.70 -25.96 -32.79
C GLY A 851 14.48 -26.60 -33.48
N GLY A 852 13.64 -25.81 -34.15
CA GLY A 852 12.55 -26.23 -35.04
C GLY A 852 11.11 -25.81 -34.67
N ILE A 853 10.84 -25.26 -33.47
CA ILE A 853 9.46 -25.07 -32.99
C ILE A 853 8.89 -23.69 -33.38
N THR A 854 7.68 -23.69 -33.94
CA THR A 854 7.00 -22.49 -34.46
C THR A 854 5.82 -22.11 -33.56
N PRO A 855 5.88 -20.99 -32.81
CA PRO A 855 4.74 -20.49 -32.02
C PRO A 855 3.53 -20.20 -32.91
N LYS A 856 2.33 -20.55 -32.43
CA LYS A 856 1.07 -20.40 -33.17
C LYS A 856 0.15 -19.31 -32.60
N GLY A 857 0.48 -18.75 -31.44
CA GLY A 857 -0.31 -17.74 -30.72
C GLY A 857 -0.34 -18.00 -29.23
N HIS A 858 -1.01 -17.14 -28.46
CA HIS A 858 -1.24 -17.32 -27.03
C HIS A 858 -2.52 -16.63 -26.53
N TYR A 859 -3.18 -17.26 -25.56
CA TYR A 859 -4.49 -16.84 -25.04
C TYR A 859 -4.47 -15.48 -24.35
N ALA A 860 -3.46 -15.25 -23.49
CA ALA A 860 -3.35 -14.00 -22.74
C ALA A 860 -3.15 -12.78 -23.64
N ALA A 861 -2.31 -12.90 -24.68
CA ALA A 861 -2.06 -11.80 -25.61
C ALA A 861 -3.32 -11.46 -26.43
N ALA A 862 -4.07 -12.47 -26.86
CA ALA A 862 -5.34 -12.27 -27.57
C ALA A 862 -6.33 -11.51 -26.67
N SER A 863 -6.58 -12.05 -25.47
CA SER A 863 -7.53 -11.49 -24.52
C SER A 863 -7.22 -10.03 -24.19
N ALA A 864 -5.93 -9.67 -23.97
CA ALA A 864 -5.49 -8.29 -23.74
C ALA A 864 -6.00 -7.31 -24.79
N ASN A 865 -5.78 -7.67 -26.06
CA ASN A 865 -6.06 -6.80 -27.19
C ASN A 865 -7.57 -6.68 -27.42
N PHE A 866 -8.35 -7.73 -27.13
CA PHE A 866 -9.81 -7.64 -27.16
C PHE A 866 -10.37 -6.73 -26.05
N TYR A 867 -9.91 -6.85 -24.80
CA TYR A 867 -10.32 -5.91 -23.74
C TYR A 867 -10.06 -4.45 -24.15
N LEU A 868 -8.83 -4.15 -24.59
CA LEU A 868 -8.46 -2.80 -25.04
C LEU A 868 -9.31 -2.32 -26.22
N LEU A 869 -9.56 -3.18 -27.21
CA LEU A 869 -10.39 -2.87 -28.37
C LEU A 869 -11.82 -2.50 -27.97
N PHE A 870 -12.45 -3.31 -27.11
CA PHE A 870 -13.80 -3.05 -26.64
C PHE A 870 -13.86 -1.80 -25.74
N ASN A 871 -12.88 -1.58 -24.87
CA ASN A 871 -12.78 -0.36 -24.05
C ASN A 871 -12.68 0.89 -24.94
N ASP A 872 -11.79 0.88 -25.94
CA ASP A 872 -11.63 2.00 -26.89
C ASP A 872 -12.85 2.20 -27.82
N MET A 873 -13.76 1.22 -27.91
CA MET A 873 -15.03 1.33 -28.64
C MET A 873 -16.15 1.95 -27.78
N GLY A 874 -15.94 2.10 -26.48
CA GLY A 874 -16.93 2.60 -25.51
C GLY A 874 -17.76 1.48 -24.86
N PHE A 875 -17.29 0.23 -24.94
CA PHE A 875 -17.82 -0.88 -24.15
C PHE A 875 -17.02 -1.07 -22.87
N GLN A 876 -17.60 -1.78 -21.92
CA GLN A 876 -16.99 -2.23 -20.68
C GLN A 876 -17.26 -3.73 -20.58
N PRO A 877 -16.45 -4.59 -21.21
CA PRO A 877 -16.70 -6.03 -21.23
C PRO A 877 -16.49 -6.64 -19.84
N CYS A 878 -17.27 -7.67 -19.50
CA CYS A 878 -16.97 -8.53 -18.35
C CYS A 878 -16.20 -9.77 -18.79
N THR A 879 -15.65 -10.50 -17.83
CA THR A 879 -15.11 -11.85 -18.05
C THR A 879 -16.14 -12.90 -17.68
N ILE A 880 -16.20 -13.97 -18.46
CA ILE A 880 -17.03 -15.14 -18.15
C ILE A 880 -16.17 -16.40 -18.19
N ALA A 881 -16.14 -17.15 -17.09
CA ALA A 881 -15.39 -18.40 -17.00
C ALA A 881 -16.14 -19.55 -17.68
N ARG A 882 -15.39 -20.56 -18.14
CA ARG A 882 -15.91 -21.85 -18.62
C ARG A 882 -16.98 -22.41 -17.69
N GLN A 883 -16.69 -22.48 -16.39
CA GLN A 883 -17.58 -23.04 -15.38
C GLN A 883 -18.92 -22.28 -15.32
N GLU A 884 -18.92 -20.97 -15.56
CA GLU A 884 -20.13 -20.16 -15.60
C GLU A 884 -20.94 -20.42 -16.88
N ILE A 885 -20.26 -20.58 -18.02
CA ILE A 885 -20.91 -20.96 -19.29
C ILE A 885 -21.58 -22.34 -19.14
N GLU A 886 -20.88 -23.31 -18.58
CA GLU A 886 -21.39 -24.66 -18.30
C GLU A 886 -22.58 -24.63 -17.33
N ALA A 887 -22.57 -23.71 -16.37
CA ALA A 887 -23.67 -23.40 -15.46
C ALA A 887 -24.78 -22.50 -16.06
N ASP A 888 -24.80 -22.32 -17.38
CA ASP A 888 -25.83 -21.61 -18.14
C ASP A 888 -25.86 -20.08 -17.97
N ALA A 889 -24.75 -19.46 -17.55
CA ALA A 889 -24.65 -18.01 -17.37
C ALA A 889 -24.93 -17.22 -18.66
N LEU A 890 -24.67 -17.77 -19.85
CA LEU A 890 -25.04 -17.15 -21.13
C LEU A 890 -26.57 -17.06 -21.36
N ALA A 891 -27.36 -17.81 -20.60
CA ALA A 891 -28.83 -17.76 -20.65
C ALA A 891 -29.43 -16.92 -19.53
N THR A 892 -28.78 -16.90 -18.36
CA THR A 892 -29.31 -16.24 -17.16
C THR A 892 -28.80 -14.81 -16.96
N SER A 893 -27.76 -14.41 -17.70
CA SER A 893 -27.22 -13.04 -17.70
C SER A 893 -27.76 -12.19 -18.85
N GLU A 894 -27.42 -10.90 -18.86
CA GLU A 894 -27.75 -10.00 -19.97
C GLU A 894 -26.77 -10.05 -21.15
N ILE A 895 -25.86 -11.02 -21.19
CA ILE A 895 -24.81 -11.10 -22.24
C ILE A 895 -25.46 -11.23 -23.63
N ARG A 896 -24.98 -10.41 -24.58
CA ARG A 896 -25.42 -10.40 -25.98
C ARG A 896 -24.28 -10.66 -26.97
N VAL A 897 -23.04 -10.38 -26.57
CA VAL A 897 -21.83 -10.66 -27.35
C VAL A 897 -20.91 -11.55 -26.51
N LEU A 898 -20.52 -12.69 -27.06
CA LEU A 898 -19.47 -13.56 -26.49
C LEU A 898 -18.23 -13.49 -27.37
N VAL A 899 -17.08 -13.20 -26.76
CA VAL A 899 -15.79 -13.10 -27.42
C VAL A 899 -14.90 -14.26 -26.97
N LEU A 900 -14.37 -15.01 -27.93
CA LEU A 900 -13.51 -16.17 -27.76
C LEU A 900 -12.09 -15.85 -28.29
N PRO A 901 -11.29 -15.06 -27.55
CA PRO A 901 -9.94 -14.71 -27.97
C PRO A 901 -9.00 -15.91 -27.85
N PHE A 902 -8.45 -16.41 -28.95
CA PHE A 902 -7.55 -17.57 -29.03
C PHE A 902 -8.01 -18.76 -28.17
N VAL A 903 -9.30 -19.08 -28.24
CA VAL A 903 -9.92 -20.19 -27.50
C VAL A 903 -9.83 -21.46 -28.32
N VAL A 904 -8.67 -22.12 -28.21
CA VAL A 904 -8.35 -23.34 -28.94
C VAL A 904 -8.99 -24.58 -28.33
N SER A 905 -9.27 -24.57 -27.02
CA SER A 905 -9.90 -25.67 -26.27
C SER A 905 -11.25 -25.23 -25.73
N LEU A 906 -12.28 -26.04 -26.00
CA LEU A 906 -13.65 -25.89 -25.49
C LEU A 906 -14.19 -27.27 -25.09
N SER A 907 -14.92 -27.33 -23.99
CA SER A 907 -15.66 -28.53 -23.59
C SER A 907 -16.88 -28.76 -24.47
N ASP A 908 -17.34 -29.99 -24.57
CA ASP A 908 -18.58 -30.31 -25.28
C ASP A 908 -19.80 -29.58 -24.70
N LEU A 909 -19.81 -29.36 -23.38
CA LEU A 909 -20.86 -28.60 -22.71
C LEU A 909 -20.80 -27.11 -23.06
N GLU A 910 -19.61 -26.51 -23.10
CA GLU A 910 -19.44 -25.12 -23.56
C GLU A 910 -19.93 -24.97 -25.00
N VAL A 911 -19.54 -25.87 -25.90
CA VAL A 911 -19.99 -25.86 -27.30
C VAL A 911 -21.51 -25.92 -27.39
N LYS A 912 -22.15 -26.78 -26.60
CA LYS A 912 -23.62 -26.86 -26.53
C LYS A 912 -24.22 -25.54 -26.04
N LYS A 913 -23.69 -24.96 -24.97
CA LYS A 913 -24.18 -23.70 -24.38
C LYS A 913 -23.98 -22.49 -25.28
N ILE A 914 -22.88 -22.44 -26.02
CA ILE A 914 -22.62 -21.43 -27.05
C ILE A 914 -23.62 -21.56 -28.20
N ARG A 915 -23.92 -22.78 -28.65
CA ARG A 915 -24.96 -23.01 -29.68
C ARG A 915 -26.35 -22.58 -29.21
N GLU A 916 -26.70 -22.86 -27.95
CA GLU A 916 -27.95 -22.40 -27.34
C GLU A 916 -28.00 -20.87 -27.27
N PHE A 917 -26.88 -20.21 -26.93
CA PHE A 917 -26.74 -18.76 -26.96
C PHE A 917 -26.95 -18.18 -28.36
N MET A 918 -26.35 -18.79 -29.39
CA MET A 918 -26.59 -18.43 -30.79
C MET A 918 -28.07 -18.61 -31.17
N GLY A 919 -28.69 -19.70 -30.70
CA GLY A 919 -30.12 -20.01 -30.83
C GLY A 919 -31.07 -18.89 -30.37
N ARG A 920 -30.61 -18.06 -29.43
CA ARG A 920 -31.36 -16.93 -28.85
C ARG A 920 -31.00 -15.57 -29.46
N GLY A 921 -30.29 -15.55 -30.59
CA GLY A 921 -29.85 -14.30 -31.23
C GLY A 921 -28.60 -13.70 -30.57
N GLY A 922 -27.72 -14.55 -30.03
CA GLY A 922 -26.40 -14.16 -29.55
C GLY A 922 -25.47 -13.74 -30.69
N ILE A 923 -24.48 -12.90 -30.35
CA ILE A 923 -23.39 -12.51 -31.25
C ILE A 923 -22.11 -13.20 -30.77
N LEU A 924 -21.47 -13.98 -31.63
CA LEU A 924 -20.23 -14.71 -31.32
C LEU A 924 -19.06 -14.13 -32.12
N ILE A 925 -17.95 -13.85 -31.45
CA ILE A 925 -16.72 -13.37 -32.08
C ILE A 925 -15.60 -14.29 -31.64
N ALA A 926 -14.86 -14.88 -32.59
CA ALA A 926 -13.67 -15.66 -32.30
C ALA A 926 -12.56 -15.31 -33.28
N ASP A 927 -11.31 -15.50 -32.89
CA ASP A 927 -10.18 -15.44 -33.81
C ASP A 927 -9.74 -16.86 -34.27
N TYR A 928 -8.65 -16.90 -35.01
CA TYR A 928 -8.11 -18.11 -35.61
C TYR A 928 -7.87 -19.23 -34.58
N ARG A 929 -7.89 -20.49 -35.03
CA ARG A 929 -7.75 -21.72 -34.21
C ARG A 929 -8.84 -21.98 -33.17
N CYS A 930 -9.95 -21.23 -33.19
CA CYS A 930 -11.06 -21.49 -32.28
C CYS A 930 -11.58 -22.95 -32.38
N GLY A 931 -11.77 -23.60 -31.24
CA GLY A 931 -12.47 -24.89 -31.13
C GLY A 931 -11.73 -26.12 -31.67
N LEU A 932 -10.41 -26.08 -31.86
CA LEU A 932 -9.64 -27.22 -32.38
C LEU A 932 -9.51 -28.38 -31.39
N ARG A 933 -9.58 -28.12 -30.09
CA ARG A 933 -9.30 -29.09 -29.02
C ARG A 933 -10.50 -29.26 -28.09
N ASP A 934 -10.58 -30.42 -27.44
CA ASP A 934 -11.49 -30.66 -26.32
C ASP A 934 -10.96 -30.07 -25.00
N GLU A 935 -11.67 -30.26 -23.89
CA GLU A 935 -11.32 -29.76 -22.56
C GLU A 935 -10.02 -30.34 -21.98
N HIS A 936 -9.57 -31.50 -22.47
CA HIS A 936 -8.31 -32.13 -22.09
C HIS A 936 -7.17 -31.66 -23.02
N GLY A 937 -7.48 -30.86 -24.04
CA GLY A 937 -6.52 -30.32 -24.98
C GLY A 937 -6.25 -31.24 -26.18
N ARG A 938 -6.93 -32.38 -26.31
CA ARG A 938 -6.77 -33.27 -27.47
C ARG A 938 -7.41 -32.64 -28.70
N LEU A 939 -6.76 -32.76 -29.86
CA LEU A 939 -7.33 -32.35 -31.14
C LEU A 939 -8.61 -33.13 -31.45
N ARG A 940 -9.65 -32.40 -31.83
CA ARG A 940 -10.93 -32.99 -32.27
C ARG A 940 -10.80 -33.48 -33.71
N GLU A 941 -11.45 -34.60 -34.04
CA GLU A 941 -11.60 -35.04 -35.43
C GLU A 941 -12.32 -33.99 -36.28
N LYS A 942 -13.29 -33.30 -35.66
CA LYS A 942 -13.98 -32.15 -36.24
C LYS A 942 -13.87 -30.96 -35.30
N PRO A 943 -13.27 -29.83 -35.73
CA PRO A 943 -13.24 -28.60 -34.96
C PRO A 943 -14.64 -28.17 -34.51
N ALA A 944 -14.74 -27.71 -33.28
CA ALA A 944 -15.96 -27.17 -32.73
C ALA A 944 -16.27 -25.80 -33.37
N LEU A 945 -17.54 -25.57 -33.68
CA LEU A 945 -18.08 -24.30 -34.17
C LEU A 945 -17.66 -23.84 -35.58
N ASP A 946 -16.83 -24.59 -36.33
CA ASP A 946 -16.51 -24.28 -37.74
C ASP A 946 -17.79 -24.09 -38.59
N ASP A 947 -18.84 -24.90 -38.35
CA ASP A 947 -20.16 -24.77 -39.00
C ASP A 947 -20.92 -23.51 -38.58
N VAL A 948 -20.73 -23.05 -37.34
CA VAL A 948 -21.31 -21.80 -36.84
C VAL A 948 -20.61 -20.59 -37.48
N PHE A 949 -19.28 -20.66 -37.66
CA PHE A 949 -18.50 -19.64 -38.35
C PHE A 949 -18.58 -19.72 -39.87
N GLY A 950 -19.12 -20.81 -40.43
CA GLY A 950 -19.30 -20.99 -41.86
C GLY A 950 -17.99 -21.16 -42.63
N ILE A 951 -17.01 -21.83 -42.00
CA ILE A 951 -15.67 -22.07 -42.55
C ILE A 951 -15.38 -23.56 -42.70
N LYS A 952 -14.41 -23.89 -43.55
CA LYS A 952 -13.76 -25.19 -43.62
C LYS A 952 -12.26 -25.01 -43.55
N ARG A 953 -11.60 -25.69 -42.60
CA ARG A 953 -10.15 -25.69 -42.51
C ARG A 953 -9.56 -26.63 -43.56
N GLU A 954 -8.66 -26.13 -44.39
CA GLU A 954 -7.95 -26.92 -45.40
C GLU A 954 -6.82 -27.75 -44.76
N SER A 955 -6.27 -27.24 -43.66
CA SER A 955 -5.21 -27.84 -42.86
C SER A 955 -5.23 -27.26 -41.43
N LEU A 956 -4.61 -27.97 -40.48
CA LEU A 956 -4.38 -27.50 -39.10
C LEU A 956 -3.04 -26.76 -38.93
N GLU A 957 -2.21 -26.74 -39.98
CA GLU A 957 -0.96 -25.98 -40.03
C GLU A 957 -1.26 -24.48 -40.16
N VAL A 958 -0.89 -23.71 -39.14
CA VAL A 958 -1.06 -22.25 -39.15
C VAL A 958 -0.08 -21.62 -40.14
N ARG A 959 -0.55 -20.66 -40.94
CA ARG A 959 0.33 -19.83 -41.75
C ARG A 959 0.96 -18.77 -40.86
N ARG A 960 2.29 -18.68 -40.93
CA ARG A 960 3.09 -17.72 -40.16
C ARG A 960 3.92 -16.86 -41.10
N GLY A 961 3.67 -15.56 -41.06
CA GLY A 961 4.42 -14.59 -41.84
C GLY A 961 3.81 -13.21 -41.68
N ARG A 962 4.65 -12.20 -41.54
CA ARG A 962 4.18 -10.82 -41.48
C ARG A 962 3.58 -10.47 -42.84
N GLY A 963 2.27 -10.30 -42.88
CA GLY A 963 1.50 -9.96 -44.08
C GLY A 963 0.66 -8.71 -43.83
N MET A 964 0.31 -8.02 -44.91
CA MET A 964 -0.74 -7.02 -44.84
C MET A 964 -2.09 -7.72 -44.81
N PHE A 965 -2.90 -7.33 -43.85
CA PHE A 965 -4.29 -7.72 -43.74
C PHE A 965 -5.16 -6.56 -44.23
N THR A 966 -6.01 -6.79 -45.22
CA THR A 966 -6.91 -5.76 -45.75
C THR A 966 -8.36 -6.16 -45.52
N ALA A 967 -9.09 -5.32 -44.78
CA ALA A 967 -10.50 -5.51 -44.49
C ALA A 967 -11.33 -4.34 -45.01
N ASN A 968 -12.43 -4.64 -45.70
CA ASN A 968 -13.37 -3.65 -46.21
C ASN A 968 -14.78 -4.08 -45.82
N TYR A 969 -15.43 -3.34 -44.93
CA TYR A 969 -16.80 -3.62 -44.50
C TYR A 969 -17.64 -2.35 -44.58
N GLU A 970 -18.72 -2.40 -45.35
CA GLU A 970 -19.57 -1.25 -45.65
C GLU A 970 -18.73 -0.07 -46.21
N LEU A 971 -18.78 1.09 -45.57
CA LEU A 971 -18.01 2.29 -45.94
C LEU A 971 -16.67 2.41 -45.18
N THR A 972 -16.22 1.35 -44.51
CA THR A 972 -15.01 1.35 -43.69
C THR A 972 -13.96 0.40 -44.26
N SER A 973 -12.72 0.86 -44.34
CA SER A 973 -11.56 0.03 -44.65
C SER A 973 -10.52 0.09 -43.53
N ALA A 974 -9.83 -1.02 -43.31
CA ALA A 974 -8.72 -1.14 -42.37
C ALA A 974 -7.59 -1.95 -43.00
N GLN A 975 -6.36 -1.50 -42.77
CA GLN A 975 -5.15 -2.22 -43.12
C GLN A 975 -4.22 -2.25 -41.92
N PHE A 976 -3.77 -3.43 -41.55
CA PHE A 976 -2.80 -3.61 -40.48
C PHE A 976 -1.99 -4.88 -40.71
N GLN A 977 -0.93 -5.03 -39.94
CA GLN A 977 -0.04 -6.18 -40.06
C GLN A 977 -0.54 -7.30 -39.15
N SER A 978 -0.65 -8.49 -39.73
CA SER A 978 -0.91 -9.73 -39.00
C SER A 978 0.27 -10.68 -39.14
N VAL A 979 0.37 -11.63 -38.22
CA VAL A 979 1.44 -12.63 -38.17
C VAL A 979 0.89 -14.04 -38.40
N PHE A 980 -0.33 -14.32 -37.93
CA PHE A 980 -0.91 -15.65 -37.94
C PHE A 980 -2.28 -15.66 -38.63
N HIS A 981 -2.54 -16.73 -39.38
CA HIS A 981 -3.85 -17.09 -39.91
C HIS A 981 -3.91 -18.57 -40.27
N ASP A 982 -5.09 -19.17 -40.20
CA ASP A 982 -5.28 -20.57 -40.62
C ASP A 982 -5.60 -20.64 -42.12
N PRO A 983 -5.21 -21.73 -42.82
CA PRO A 983 -5.66 -22.00 -44.18
C PRO A 983 -7.14 -22.42 -44.14
N VAL A 984 -8.02 -21.45 -44.38
CA VAL A 984 -9.48 -21.66 -44.37
C VAL A 984 -10.11 -21.37 -45.73
N ALA A 985 -11.11 -22.17 -46.08
CA ALA A 985 -12.02 -21.93 -47.18
C ALA A 985 -13.39 -21.48 -46.65
N ILE A 986 -14.10 -20.69 -47.46
CA ILE A 986 -15.47 -20.25 -47.16
C ILE A 986 -16.43 -21.42 -47.38
N ASP A 987 -17.36 -21.65 -46.46
CA ASP A 987 -18.48 -22.58 -46.62
C ASP A 987 -19.81 -21.83 -46.75
N SER A 988 -20.37 -21.38 -45.62
CA SER A 988 -21.63 -20.61 -45.58
C SER A 988 -21.44 -19.13 -45.25
N ALA A 989 -20.22 -18.71 -44.89
CA ALA A 989 -19.92 -17.34 -44.50
C ALA A 989 -19.76 -16.36 -45.69
N GLU A 990 -19.83 -15.07 -45.39
CA GLU A 990 -19.41 -13.97 -46.27
C GLU A 990 -18.05 -13.43 -45.76
N SER A 991 -17.02 -13.43 -46.62
CA SER A 991 -15.73 -12.80 -46.27
C SER A 991 -15.70 -11.35 -46.73
N PHE A 992 -15.18 -10.47 -45.89
CA PHE A 992 -15.01 -9.05 -46.19
C PHE A 992 -13.58 -8.55 -45.93
N ALA A 993 -12.67 -9.47 -45.59
CA ALA A 993 -11.25 -9.19 -45.49
C ALA A 993 -10.43 -10.34 -46.06
N TYR A 994 -9.23 -10.03 -46.51
CA TYR A 994 -8.31 -11.00 -47.11
C TYR A 994 -6.87 -10.69 -46.71
N HIS A 995 -6.10 -11.77 -46.58
CA HIS A 995 -4.64 -11.72 -46.50
C HIS A 995 -4.04 -11.52 -47.89
N ASP A 996 -2.77 -11.08 -47.94
CA ASP A 996 -2.03 -10.88 -49.20
C ASP A 996 -1.91 -12.17 -50.06
N ASP A 997 -1.99 -13.34 -49.43
CA ASP A 997 -1.98 -14.65 -50.09
C ASP A 997 -3.36 -15.09 -50.61
N GLY A 998 -4.38 -14.24 -50.47
CA GLY A 998 -5.75 -14.48 -50.90
C GLY A 998 -6.60 -15.29 -49.90
N THR A 999 -6.05 -15.72 -48.77
CA THR A 999 -6.83 -16.45 -47.76
C THR A 999 -7.88 -15.53 -47.12
N PRO A 1000 -9.14 -15.99 -46.96
CA PRO A 1000 -10.18 -15.25 -46.24
C PRO A 1000 -9.75 -14.87 -44.83
N GLY A 1001 -10.03 -13.63 -44.47
CA GLY A 1001 -9.60 -12.97 -43.25
C GLY A 1001 -10.72 -12.85 -42.22
N TYR A 1002 -11.63 -11.91 -42.43
CA TYR A 1002 -12.78 -11.70 -41.56
C TYR A 1002 -14.03 -12.23 -42.25
N LEU A 1003 -14.70 -13.16 -41.59
CA LEU A 1003 -15.85 -13.88 -42.11
C LEU A 1003 -17.06 -13.71 -41.20
N ILE A 1004 -18.21 -13.36 -41.79
CA ILE A 1004 -19.48 -13.23 -41.09
C ILE A 1004 -20.38 -14.39 -41.50
N ASN A 1005 -21.01 -15.04 -40.52
CA ASN A 1005 -22.03 -16.05 -40.77
C ASN A 1005 -23.27 -15.80 -39.90
N TYR A 1006 -24.45 -16.16 -40.42
CA TYR A 1006 -25.70 -16.15 -39.67
C TYR A 1006 -26.14 -17.59 -39.44
N ALA A 1007 -25.76 -18.14 -38.29
CA ALA A 1007 -26.01 -19.53 -37.95
C ALA A 1007 -26.92 -19.64 -36.72
N LEU A 1008 -27.83 -20.61 -36.75
CA LEU A 1008 -28.73 -20.95 -35.63
C LEU A 1008 -29.61 -19.77 -35.15
N GLY A 1009 -29.79 -18.71 -35.94
CA GLY A 1009 -30.54 -17.50 -35.53
C GLY A 1009 -29.69 -16.42 -34.85
N GLY A 1010 -28.38 -16.64 -34.69
CA GLY A 1010 -27.40 -15.65 -34.21
C GLY A 1010 -26.48 -15.12 -35.31
N LYS A 1011 -25.52 -14.27 -34.91
CA LYS A 1011 -24.52 -13.63 -35.79
C LYS A 1011 -23.11 -13.98 -35.33
N ALA A 1012 -22.30 -14.57 -36.21
CA ALA A 1012 -20.94 -14.99 -35.89
C ALA A 1012 -19.90 -14.23 -36.73
N LEU A 1013 -18.82 -13.78 -36.10
CA LEU A 1013 -17.63 -13.20 -36.74
C LEU A 1013 -16.41 -14.06 -36.43
N TYR A 1014 -15.83 -14.65 -37.47
CA TYR A 1014 -14.56 -15.34 -37.38
C TYR A 1014 -13.44 -14.43 -37.90
N LEU A 1015 -12.49 -14.12 -37.03
CA LEU A 1015 -11.30 -13.34 -37.33
C LEU A 1015 -10.16 -14.31 -37.62
N ASN A 1016 -9.99 -14.73 -38.88
CA ASN A 1016 -8.88 -15.57 -39.30
C ASN A 1016 -7.55 -14.79 -39.35
N THR A 1017 -7.23 -14.08 -38.29
CA THR A 1017 -6.01 -13.29 -38.10
C THR A 1017 -5.84 -12.97 -36.62
N ASP A 1018 -4.60 -12.81 -36.15
CA ASP A 1018 -4.33 -12.29 -34.82
C ASP A 1018 -4.62 -10.78 -34.71
N LEU A 1019 -5.02 -10.35 -33.51
CA LEU A 1019 -5.14 -8.93 -33.14
C LEU A 1019 -3.97 -8.46 -32.27
N TYR A 1020 -2.82 -9.16 -32.28
CA TYR A 1020 -1.71 -8.87 -31.37
C TYR A 1020 -1.04 -7.52 -31.64
N SER A 1021 -1.21 -6.97 -32.85
CA SER A 1021 -0.72 -5.65 -33.22
C SER A 1021 -1.61 -4.51 -32.71
N TYR A 1022 -2.80 -4.77 -32.14
CA TYR A 1022 -3.73 -3.71 -31.74
C TYR A 1022 -3.11 -2.73 -30.72
N ILE A 1023 -2.39 -3.23 -29.72
CA ILE A 1023 -1.63 -2.44 -28.75
C ILE A 1023 -0.60 -1.48 -29.39
N ASP A 1024 0.09 -1.92 -30.44
CA ASP A 1024 1.08 -1.14 -31.19
C ASP A 1024 0.42 -0.11 -32.12
N LEU A 1025 -0.70 -0.49 -32.74
CA LEU A 1025 -1.54 0.46 -33.47
C LEU A 1025 -2.08 1.55 -32.54
N ARG A 1026 -2.42 1.17 -31.31
CA ARG A 1026 -2.96 2.04 -30.26
C ARG A 1026 -1.92 3.01 -29.70
N SER A 1027 -0.63 2.72 -29.71
CA SER A 1027 0.37 3.72 -29.26
C SER A 1027 0.57 4.87 -30.28
N HIS A 1028 0.26 4.66 -31.57
CA HIS A 1028 0.61 5.64 -32.64
C HIS A 1028 -0.55 6.27 -33.44
N GLY A 1029 -1.79 5.82 -33.29
CA GLY A 1029 -2.98 6.46 -33.90
C GLY A 1029 -3.78 5.54 -34.82
N ALA A 1030 -3.21 4.38 -35.15
CA ALA A 1030 -3.59 3.57 -36.29
C ALA A 1030 -4.73 2.58 -35.97
N GLU A 1031 -5.09 2.39 -34.70
CA GLU A 1031 -6.11 1.43 -34.27
C GLU A 1031 -7.53 1.84 -34.70
N ARG A 1032 -7.72 3.13 -35.01
CA ARG A 1032 -9.02 3.72 -35.34
C ARG A 1032 -9.78 2.97 -36.44
N ASN A 1033 -9.09 2.46 -37.45
CA ASN A 1033 -9.74 1.76 -38.56
C ASN A 1033 -10.26 0.37 -38.13
N VAL A 1034 -9.51 -0.33 -37.27
CA VAL A 1034 -9.94 -1.61 -36.67
C VAL A 1034 -11.20 -1.38 -35.82
N ARG A 1035 -11.20 -0.35 -34.96
CA ARG A 1035 -12.36 0.02 -34.14
C ARG A 1035 -13.60 0.32 -34.96
N LYS A 1036 -13.47 1.13 -36.02
CA LYS A 1036 -14.59 1.46 -36.91
C LYS A 1036 -15.17 0.23 -37.57
N LEU A 1037 -14.31 -0.70 -38.01
CA LEU A 1037 -14.73 -1.90 -38.69
C LEU A 1037 -15.51 -2.82 -37.75
N LEU A 1038 -15.00 -3.06 -36.55
CA LEU A 1038 -15.72 -3.87 -35.57
C LEU A 1038 -17.00 -3.18 -35.09
N THR A 1039 -17.00 -1.85 -34.96
CA THR A 1039 -18.22 -1.08 -34.69
C THR A 1039 -19.25 -1.27 -35.79
N ALA A 1040 -18.85 -1.21 -37.06
CA ALA A 1040 -19.75 -1.43 -38.19
C ALA A 1040 -20.33 -2.84 -38.18
N PHE A 1041 -19.53 -3.87 -37.88
CA PHE A 1041 -20.03 -5.24 -37.71
C PHE A 1041 -21.12 -5.35 -36.64
N LEU A 1042 -20.93 -4.70 -35.49
CA LEU A 1042 -21.88 -4.75 -34.38
C LEU A 1042 -23.13 -3.91 -34.61
N THR A 1043 -23.08 -2.87 -35.44
CA THR A 1043 -24.16 -1.86 -35.53
C THR A 1043 -24.90 -1.84 -36.86
N VAL A 1044 -24.37 -2.53 -37.89
CA VAL A 1044 -24.91 -2.50 -39.24
C VAL A 1044 -25.33 -3.90 -39.68
N ARG A 1045 -26.33 -3.90 -40.58
CA ARG A 1045 -27.09 -5.04 -41.08
C ARG A 1045 -27.96 -5.67 -39.99
N ASP A 1046 -29.15 -6.10 -40.41
CA ASP A 1046 -30.06 -6.96 -39.63
C ASP A 1046 -30.54 -6.42 -38.25
N HIS A 1047 -31.13 -7.30 -37.44
CA HIS A 1047 -31.77 -6.96 -36.15
C HIS A 1047 -30.91 -7.34 -34.93
N LEU A 1048 -29.77 -8.02 -35.14
CA LEU A 1048 -28.80 -8.46 -34.14
C LEU A 1048 -27.71 -7.41 -34.00
N ILE A 1049 -28.12 -6.21 -33.59
CA ILE A 1049 -27.24 -5.04 -33.44
C ILE A 1049 -26.93 -4.76 -31.96
N MET A 1050 -25.71 -4.30 -31.70
CA MET A 1050 -25.21 -3.87 -30.39
C MET A 1050 -24.49 -2.53 -30.54
N PHE A 1051 -25.03 -1.48 -29.91
CA PHE A 1051 -24.40 -0.17 -29.89
C PHE A 1051 -23.52 -0.01 -28.66
N PRO A 1052 -22.35 0.64 -28.79
CA PRO A 1052 -21.57 1.00 -27.62
C PRO A 1052 -22.37 1.98 -26.74
N PRO A 1053 -22.49 1.70 -25.44
CA PRO A 1053 -23.41 2.42 -24.57
C PRO A 1053 -23.03 3.88 -24.34
N PHE A 1054 -21.74 4.23 -24.48
CA PHE A 1054 -21.27 5.60 -24.29
C PHE A 1054 -20.07 5.88 -25.21
N GLN A 1055 -20.30 6.61 -26.31
CA GLN A 1055 -19.25 6.94 -27.28
C GLN A 1055 -18.87 8.42 -27.22
N ILE A 1056 -17.72 8.71 -26.61
CA ILE A 1056 -17.13 10.04 -26.60
C ILE A 1056 -16.78 10.45 -28.04
N LYS A 1057 -17.15 11.66 -28.46
CA LYS A 1057 -16.93 12.12 -29.84
C LYS A 1057 -15.89 13.25 -29.87
N LEU A 1058 -14.91 13.19 -30.76
CA LEU A 1058 -14.01 14.32 -31.06
C LEU A 1058 -14.71 15.40 -31.87
N ARG A 1059 -15.60 14.97 -32.77
CA ARG A 1059 -16.46 15.80 -33.63
C ARG A 1059 -17.56 14.89 -34.23
N PRO A 1060 -18.59 15.44 -34.92
CA PRO A 1060 -19.62 14.61 -35.56
C PRO A 1060 -19.02 13.49 -36.42
N GLY A 1061 -19.50 12.26 -36.21
CA GLY A 1061 -19.03 11.05 -36.89
C GLY A 1061 -17.62 10.56 -36.53
N HIS A 1062 -16.97 11.14 -35.51
CA HIS A 1062 -15.60 10.79 -35.09
C HIS A 1062 -15.56 10.45 -33.60
N VAL A 1063 -15.55 9.15 -33.28
CA VAL A 1063 -15.44 8.63 -31.91
C VAL A 1063 -13.99 8.77 -31.41
N ALA A 1064 -13.81 9.25 -30.18
CA ALA A 1064 -12.54 9.29 -29.49
C ALA A 1064 -12.07 7.84 -29.20
N GLY A 1065 -10.78 7.57 -29.35
CA GLY A 1065 -10.17 6.32 -28.88
C GLY A 1065 -9.23 6.59 -27.73
N ARG A 1066 -8.72 5.50 -27.12
CA ARG A 1066 -7.76 5.56 -26.02
C ARG A 1066 -8.35 6.28 -24.80
N VAL A 1067 -9.63 6.04 -24.57
CA VAL A 1067 -10.37 6.54 -23.42
C VAL A 1067 -11.26 5.40 -22.96
N GLU A 1068 -10.98 4.88 -21.77
CA GLU A 1068 -11.86 3.90 -21.13
C GLU A 1068 -13.00 4.65 -20.44
N VAL A 1069 -14.21 4.08 -20.50
CA VAL A 1069 -15.38 4.64 -19.87
C VAL A 1069 -16.07 3.58 -19.03
N THR A 1070 -16.21 3.87 -17.74
CA THR A 1070 -16.89 3.01 -16.79
C THR A 1070 -18.21 3.64 -16.37
N ARG A 1071 -19.21 2.81 -16.06
CA ARG A 1071 -20.56 3.28 -15.74
C ARG A 1071 -21.06 2.62 -14.47
N PHE A 1072 -21.64 3.43 -13.59
CA PHE A 1072 -22.26 2.96 -12.35
C PHE A 1072 -23.64 3.57 -12.16
N ALA A 1073 -24.45 2.92 -11.36
CA ALA A 1073 -25.79 3.35 -11.01
C ALA A 1073 -26.05 3.16 -9.51
N ASP A 1074 -26.63 4.18 -8.88
CA ASP A 1074 -27.21 4.09 -7.54
C ASP A 1074 -28.59 4.77 -7.57
N GLY A 1075 -29.66 3.97 -7.41
CA GLY A 1075 -31.02 4.42 -7.70
C GLY A 1075 -31.17 5.00 -9.12
N ASP A 1076 -31.62 6.25 -9.22
CA ASP A 1076 -31.74 7.00 -10.48
C ASP A 1076 -30.49 7.81 -10.83
N THR A 1077 -29.49 7.86 -9.94
CA THR A 1077 -28.21 8.53 -10.21
C THR A 1077 -27.35 7.64 -11.10
N ARG A 1078 -26.67 8.25 -12.07
CA ARG A 1078 -25.73 7.57 -12.96
C ARG A 1078 -24.36 8.22 -12.84
N TYR A 1079 -23.32 7.41 -12.69
CA TYR A 1079 -21.94 7.87 -12.65
C TYR A 1079 -21.17 7.36 -13.86
N TYR A 1080 -20.30 8.21 -14.39
CA TYR A 1080 -19.46 7.92 -15.54
C TYR A 1080 -18.02 8.22 -15.17
N GLY A 1081 -17.19 7.17 -15.06
CA GLY A 1081 -15.75 7.30 -15.00
C GLY A 1081 -15.20 7.43 -16.41
N VAL A 1082 -14.34 8.42 -16.64
CA VAL A 1082 -13.67 8.62 -17.94
C VAL A 1082 -12.17 8.58 -17.68
N LEU A 1083 -11.47 7.66 -18.33
CA LEU A 1083 -10.05 7.36 -18.11
C LEU A 1083 -9.28 7.58 -19.42
N PRO A 1084 -8.85 8.82 -19.72
CA PRO A 1084 -8.01 9.11 -20.88
C PRO A 1084 -6.63 8.48 -20.69
N ALA A 1085 -6.23 7.64 -21.63
CA ALA A 1085 -4.92 7.00 -21.59
C ALA A 1085 -3.80 8.06 -21.54
N PHE A 1086 -2.79 7.85 -20.71
CA PHE A 1086 -1.68 8.80 -20.48
C PHE A 1086 -0.51 8.63 -21.45
N ASP A 1087 -0.44 7.48 -22.14
CA ASP A 1087 0.65 7.03 -22.99
C ASP A 1087 0.45 7.37 -24.49
N VAL A 1088 -0.45 8.30 -24.80
CA VAL A 1088 -0.89 8.56 -26.19
C VAL A 1088 -0.93 10.06 -26.54
N ASP A 1089 -0.99 10.33 -27.86
CA ASP A 1089 -1.29 11.64 -28.47
C ASP A 1089 -0.35 12.78 -28.01
N ASP A 1090 0.93 12.48 -27.78
CA ASP A 1090 1.94 13.43 -27.26
C ASP A 1090 1.46 14.22 -26.03
N LYS A 1091 0.59 13.61 -25.21
CA LYS A 1091 -0.01 14.21 -24.01
C LYS A 1091 -0.84 15.48 -24.30
N THR A 1092 -1.33 15.65 -25.54
CA THR A 1092 -2.09 16.83 -25.96
C THR A 1092 -3.56 16.75 -25.51
N PRO A 1093 -4.12 17.80 -24.88
CA PRO A 1093 -5.54 17.85 -24.55
C PRO A 1093 -6.44 17.78 -25.79
N ARG A 1094 -7.57 17.07 -25.71
CA ARG A 1094 -8.48 16.85 -26.83
C ARG A 1094 -9.88 17.37 -26.52
N PRO A 1095 -10.43 18.30 -27.32
CA PRO A 1095 -11.83 18.68 -27.19
C PRO A 1095 -12.72 17.50 -27.57
N VAL A 1096 -13.75 17.26 -26.77
CA VAL A 1096 -14.69 16.16 -26.94
C VAL A 1096 -16.13 16.59 -26.71
N THR A 1097 -17.05 15.72 -27.10
CA THR A 1097 -18.46 15.75 -26.74
C THR A 1097 -18.81 14.46 -26.02
N LEU A 1098 -19.30 14.59 -24.79
CA LEU A 1098 -19.75 13.52 -23.92
C LEU A 1098 -21.26 13.30 -24.14
N PRO A 1099 -21.70 12.11 -24.60
CA PRO A 1099 -23.10 11.87 -24.99
C PRO A 1099 -23.98 11.47 -23.80
N PHE A 1100 -24.08 12.31 -22.77
CA PHE A 1100 -24.99 12.03 -21.66
C PHE A 1100 -26.46 11.95 -22.14
N PRO A 1101 -27.30 11.11 -21.51
CA PRO A 1101 -28.74 11.05 -21.81
C PRO A 1101 -29.39 12.43 -21.70
N GLU A 1102 -30.49 12.72 -22.40
CA GLU A 1102 -31.20 14.01 -22.24
C GLU A 1102 -31.97 14.09 -20.91
N GLY A 1103 -32.06 15.28 -20.31
CA GLY A 1103 -33.02 15.61 -19.23
C GLY A 1103 -32.57 15.40 -17.78
N GLY A 1104 -31.43 14.78 -17.51
CA GLY A 1104 -30.75 14.78 -16.21
C GLY A 1104 -29.91 16.04 -15.96
N HIS A 1105 -29.19 16.11 -14.86
CA HIS A 1105 -28.34 17.23 -14.45
C HIS A 1105 -26.90 16.72 -14.29
N VAL A 1106 -25.98 17.23 -15.10
CA VAL A 1106 -24.60 16.73 -15.13
C VAL A 1106 -23.71 17.55 -14.22
N TYR A 1107 -22.89 16.85 -13.45
CA TYR A 1107 -21.86 17.40 -12.58
C TYR A 1107 -20.53 16.74 -12.89
N ASP A 1108 -19.48 17.55 -12.97
CA ASP A 1108 -18.11 17.07 -12.81
C ASP A 1108 -17.83 16.96 -11.31
N VAL A 1109 -17.71 15.73 -10.83
CA VAL A 1109 -17.58 15.40 -9.40
C VAL A 1109 -16.22 15.84 -8.87
N ARG A 1110 -15.16 15.68 -9.67
CA ARG A 1110 -13.79 16.04 -9.27
C ARG A 1110 -13.61 17.55 -9.19
N ALA A 1111 -14.08 18.26 -10.22
CA ALA A 1111 -14.05 19.72 -10.25
C ALA A 1111 -15.15 20.36 -9.39
N ARG A 1112 -16.08 19.57 -8.83
CA ARG A 1112 -17.23 20.03 -8.04
C ARG A 1112 -18.03 21.11 -8.78
N LYS A 1113 -18.42 20.80 -10.01
CA LYS A 1113 -18.96 21.79 -10.96
C LYS A 1113 -20.20 21.28 -11.65
N TYR A 1114 -21.28 22.08 -11.57
CA TYR A 1114 -22.47 21.86 -12.39
C TYR A 1114 -22.21 22.21 -13.86
N MET A 1115 -22.46 21.26 -14.76
CA MET A 1115 -22.19 21.36 -16.19
C MET A 1115 -23.42 21.70 -17.03
N GLY A 1116 -24.62 21.58 -16.46
CA GLY A 1116 -25.88 21.90 -17.12
C GLY A 1116 -26.88 20.74 -17.12
N VAL A 1117 -28.04 20.96 -17.77
CA VAL A 1117 -29.01 19.89 -18.04
C VAL A 1117 -28.43 19.00 -19.14
N SER A 1118 -28.57 17.70 -18.98
CA SER A 1118 -27.91 16.68 -19.74
C SER A 1118 -28.46 16.57 -21.17
N GLY A 1119 -27.56 16.14 -22.02
CA GLY A 1119 -27.50 16.20 -23.47
C GLY A 1119 -26.02 16.10 -23.87
N PRO A 1120 -25.63 16.22 -25.14
CA PRO A 1120 -24.23 16.25 -25.51
C PRO A 1120 -23.49 17.43 -24.86
N ILE A 1121 -22.55 17.16 -23.94
CA ILE A 1121 -21.75 18.19 -23.24
C ILE A 1121 -20.37 18.29 -23.87
N ALA A 1122 -19.94 19.52 -24.17
CA ALA A 1122 -18.58 19.79 -24.64
C ALA A 1122 -17.62 19.82 -23.45
N ASP A 1123 -16.49 19.14 -23.59
CA ASP A 1123 -15.41 19.13 -22.59
C ASP A 1123 -14.04 18.97 -23.24
N THR A 1124 -12.96 19.03 -22.46
CA THR A 1124 -11.59 18.78 -22.90
C THR A 1124 -10.96 17.68 -22.06
N LEU A 1125 -10.64 16.54 -22.68
CA LEU A 1125 -9.95 15.46 -22.00
C LEU A 1125 -8.44 15.67 -22.04
N HIS A 1126 -7.81 15.54 -20.89
CA HIS A 1126 -6.36 15.59 -20.74
C HIS A 1126 -5.81 14.16 -20.56
N PRO A 1127 -4.91 13.68 -21.43
CA PRO A 1127 -4.24 12.39 -21.24
C PRO A 1127 -3.69 12.22 -19.82
N GLY A 1128 -4.03 11.11 -19.16
CA GLY A 1128 -3.61 10.82 -17.79
C GLY A 1128 -4.32 11.59 -16.68
N GLN A 1129 -5.38 12.34 -17.00
CA GLN A 1129 -6.26 12.95 -16.02
C GLN A 1129 -7.61 12.21 -16.02
N PRO A 1130 -7.87 11.36 -15.02
CA PRO A 1130 -9.17 10.72 -14.84
C PRO A 1130 -10.27 11.75 -14.64
N GLU A 1131 -11.48 11.50 -15.11
CA GLU A 1131 -12.65 12.33 -14.81
C GLU A 1131 -13.76 11.47 -14.24
N MET A 1132 -14.63 12.08 -13.43
CA MET A 1132 -15.82 11.43 -12.90
C MET A 1132 -17.01 12.37 -13.02
N TYR A 1133 -18.04 11.94 -13.71
CA TYR A 1133 -19.28 12.70 -13.87
C TYR A 1133 -20.44 12.01 -13.16
N ALA A 1134 -21.33 12.79 -12.57
CA ALA A 1134 -22.61 12.33 -12.05
C ALA A 1134 -23.75 12.95 -12.86
N VAL A 1135 -24.76 12.14 -13.17
CA VAL A 1135 -26.01 12.58 -13.82
C VAL A 1135 -27.15 12.28 -12.85
N LEU A 1136 -27.72 13.35 -12.30
CA LEU A 1136 -28.80 13.33 -11.32
C LEU A 1136 -30.15 13.65 -11.99
N PRO A 1137 -31.30 13.16 -11.51
CA PRO A 1137 -32.61 13.54 -12.04
C PRO A 1137 -33.04 14.97 -11.62
N TYR A 1138 -32.24 15.67 -10.83
CA TYR A 1138 -32.53 17.00 -10.30
C TYR A 1138 -31.25 17.85 -10.18
N LYS A 1139 -31.43 19.17 -10.07
CA LYS A 1139 -30.36 20.07 -9.67
C LYS A 1139 -30.27 20.13 -8.15
N VAL A 1140 -29.07 19.91 -7.60
CA VAL A 1140 -28.72 20.25 -6.22
C VAL A 1140 -28.80 21.78 -6.04
N ALA A 1141 -29.50 22.21 -5.01
CA ALA A 1141 -29.77 23.61 -4.69
C ALA A 1141 -29.01 24.10 -3.44
N GLY A 1142 -28.54 23.20 -2.59
CA GLY A 1142 -27.71 23.53 -1.43
C GLY A 1142 -27.53 22.34 -0.48
N LEU A 1143 -26.85 22.61 0.64
CA LEU A 1143 -26.64 21.66 1.73
C LEU A 1143 -27.16 22.28 3.03
N SER A 1144 -27.88 21.49 3.83
CA SER A 1144 -28.33 21.88 5.16
C SER A 1144 -27.66 21.02 6.22
N ILE A 1145 -27.24 21.65 7.30
CA ILE A 1145 -26.67 21.00 8.47
C ILE A 1145 -27.32 21.57 9.72
N ASP A 1146 -27.82 20.70 10.57
CA ASP A 1146 -28.41 21.02 11.87
C ASP A 1146 -27.66 20.25 12.96
N ALA A 1147 -27.32 20.93 14.04
CA ALA A 1147 -26.54 20.37 15.13
C ALA A 1147 -27.25 20.59 16.45
N THR A 1148 -27.01 19.70 17.41
CA THR A 1148 -27.39 19.92 18.81
C THR A 1148 -26.82 21.25 19.30
N ARG A 1149 -27.65 22.21 19.72
CA ARG A 1149 -27.20 23.58 20.04
C ARG A 1149 -26.29 23.67 21.25
N ASP A 1150 -26.66 22.96 22.32
CA ASP A 1150 -25.94 22.90 23.59
C ASP A 1150 -25.70 21.43 23.93
N ALA A 1151 -24.43 21.02 24.00
CA ALA A 1151 -24.04 19.68 24.38
C ALA A 1151 -23.18 19.72 25.65
N ARG A 1152 -23.39 18.77 26.56
CA ARG A 1152 -22.44 18.54 27.65
C ARG A 1152 -21.37 17.57 27.19
N ARG A 1153 -20.16 17.71 27.73
CA ARG A 1153 -19.19 16.60 27.69
C ARG A 1153 -19.84 15.37 28.30
N ASP A 1154 -19.67 14.20 27.67
CA ASP A 1154 -20.35 12.91 27.95
C ASP A 1154 -21.74 12.70 27.35
N GLU A 1155 -22.36 13.74 26.76
CA GLU A 1155 -23.64 13.60 26.07
C GLU A 1155 -23.45 13.40 24.55
N LYS A 1156 -24.37 12.65 23.93
CA LYS A 1156 -24.35 12.40 22.50
C LYS A 1156 -24.67 13.69 21.74
N VAL A 1157 -23.78 14.08 20.82
CA VAL A 1157 -24.03 15.12 19.83
C VAL A 1157 -24.60 14.47 18.58
N GLU A 1158 -25.72 15.00 18.08
CA GLU A 1158 -26.28 14.62 16.79
C GLU A 1158 -26.13 15.77 15.78
N ILE A 1159 -25.62 15.42 14.60
CA ILE A 1159 -25.45 16.28 13.44
C ILE A 1159 -26.30 15.70 12.31
N ARG A 1160 -27.34 16.42 11.91
CA ARG A 1160 -28.21 16.06 10.80
C ARG A 1160 -27.76 16.78 9.55
N VAL A 1161 -27.60 16.05 8.46
CA VAL A 1161 -27.17 16.58 7.17
C VAL A 1161 -28.23 16.22 6.14
N ALA A 1162 -28.69 17.18 5.36
CA ALA A 1162 -29.63 16.95 4.27
C ALA A 1162 -29.31 17.81 3.05
N VAL A 1163 -29.33 17.19 1.87
CA VAL A 1163 -29.13 17.82 0.57
C VAL A 1163 -30.43 18.46 0.12
N ALA A 1164 -30.39 19.76 -0.18
CA ALA A 1164 -31.52 20.47 -0.77
C ALA A 1164 -31.43 20.38 -2.30
N ALA A 1165 -32.54 20.05 -2.95
CA ALA A 1165 -32.63 19.94 -4.40
C ALA A 1165 -33.84 20.70 -4.95
N THR A 1166 -33.97 20.70 -6.27
CA THR A 1166 -35.12 21.23 -7.01
C THR A 1166 -36.37 20.33 -6.94
N THR A 1167 -36.30 19.23 -6.18
CA THR A 1167 -37.36 18.24 -5.93
C THR A 1167 -37.28 17.78 -4.48
N ASP A 1168 -38.39 17.25 -3.95
CA ASP A 1168 -38.45 16.65 -2.60
C ASP A 1168 -37.92 15.21 -2.57
N ASN A 1169 -37.86 14.53 -3.73
CA ASN A 1169 -37.34 13.17 -3.83
C ASN A 1169 -35.85 13.19 -4.19
N VAL A 1170 -35.01 13.28 -3.16
CA VAL A 1170 -33.55 13.32 -3.29
C VAL A 1170 -33.01 11.89 -3.24
N GLY A 1171 -32.19 11.54 -4.23
CA GLY A 1171 -31.53 10.24 -4.31
C GLY A 1171 -30.21 10.20 -3.52
N PRO A 1172 -29.38 9.18 -3.78
CA PRO A 1172 -28.13 8.96 -3.06
C PRO A 1172 -27.09 10.06 -3.24
N HIS A 1173 -26.46 10.47 -2.14
CA HIS A 1173 -25.36 11.43 -2.08
C HIS A 1173 -24.26 10.97 -1.11
N ALA A 1174 -23.10 11.65 -1.14
CA ALA A 1174 -22.06 11.52 -0.13
C ALA A 1174 -21.65 12.89 0.40
N VAL A 1175 -21.40 12.99 1.71
CA VAL A 1175 -21.01 14.26 2.36
C VAL A 1175 -19.81 14.04 3.27
N HIS A 1176 -18.75 14.81 3.06
CA HIS A 1176 -17.59 14.84 3.94
C HIS A 1176 -17.79 15.83 5.08
N LEU A 1177 -17.64 15.38 6.32
CA LEU A 1177 -17.76 16.18 7.54
C LEU A 1177 -16.40 16.36 8.21
N GLU A 1178 -16.15 17.57 8.71
CA GLU A 1178 -15.04 17.90 9.59
C GLU A 1178 -15.55 18.68 10.82
N VAL A 1179 -15.10 18.29 12.01
CA VAL A 1179 -15.37 19.02 13.26
C VAL A 1179 -14.16 19.87 13.61
N SER A 1180 -14.39 21.14 13.92
CA SER A 1180 -13.37 22.08 14.41
C SER A 1180 -13.62 22.44 15.88
N LEU A 1181 -12.57 22.35 16.70
CA LEU A 1181 -12.57 22.72 18.10
C LEU A 1181 -12.41 24.24 18.28
N PRO A 1182 -12.69 24.81 19.48
CA PRO A 1182 -12.56 26.25 19.75
C PRO A 1182 -11.14 26.80 19.56
N ASP A 1183 -10.12 25.94 19.65
CA ASP A 1183 -8.71 26.29 19.45
C ASP A 1183 -8.25 26.16 17.98
N GLY A 1184 -9.19 25.88 17.06
CA GLY A 1184 -8.94 25.74 15.63
C GLY A 1184 -8.43 24.35 15.20
N ARG A 1185 -8.18 23.43 16.14
CA ARG A 1185 -7.81 22.05 15.79
C ARG A 1185 -8.98 21.33 15.12
N LYS A 1186 -8.66 20.45 14.16
CA LYS A 1186 -9.60 19.55 13.48
C LYS A 1186 -9.24 18.10 13.80
N PRO A 1187 -9.86 17.46 14.80
CA PRO A 1187 -9.51 16.11 15.18
C PRO A 1187 -9.94 15.13 14.09
N GLU A 1188 -8.98 14.41 13.52
CA GLU A 1188 -9.23 13.45 12.43
C GLU A 1188 -10.19 12.32 12.82
N TYR A 1189 -10.22 11.93 14.10
CA TYR A 1189 -11.15 10.92 14.61
C TYR A 1189 -12.63 11.38 14.59
N LEU A 1190 -12.89 12.67 14.33
CA LEU A 1190 -14.24 13.22 14.12
C LEU A 1190 -14.53 13.55 12.64
N ALA A 1191 -13.55 13.35 11.74
CA ALA A 1191 -13.76 13.54 10.32
C ALA A 1191 -14.33 12.25 9.71
N GLN A 1192 -15.37 12.36 8.90
CA GLN A 1192 -16.01 11.20 8.29
C GLN A 1192 -16.72 11.58 6.99
N THR A 1193 -16.68 10.68 6.01
CA THR A 1193 -17.55 10.76 4.83
C THR A 1193 -18.79 9.91 5.07
N LEU A 1194 -19.97 10.50 4.94
CA LEU A 1194 -21.26 9.84 5.11
C LEU A 1194 -21.87 9.48 3.75
N TYR A 1195 -22.52 8.33 3.68
CA TYR A 1195 -23.47 8.00 2.61
C TYR A 1195 -24.88 8.44 3.01
N LEU A 1196 -25.56 9.14 2.11
CA LEU A 1196 -26.90 9.71 2.29
C LEU A 1196 -27.82 9.05 1.25
N PRO A 1197 -28.42 7.88 1.54
CA PRO A 1197 -29.19 7.10 0.55
C PRO A 1197 -30.40 7.85 -0.02
N GLU A 1198 -31.04 8.69 0.79
CA GLU A 1198 -32.22 9.50 0.44
C GLU A 1198 -31.91 11.00 0.58
N GLY A 1199 -30.65 11.38 0.35
CA GLY A 1199 -30.21 12.77 0.49
C GLY A 1199 -30.10 13.27 1.93
N GLU A 1200 -30.30 12.42 2.94
CA GLU A 1200 -30.13 12.76 4.36
C GLU A 1200 -29.39 11.68 5.16
N ALA A 1201 -28.68 12.10 6.22
CA ALA A 1201 -28.03 11.22 7.19
C ALA A 1201 -27.85 11.90 8.55
N VAL A 1202 -27.59 11.10 9.59
CA VAL A 1202 -27.27 11.58 10.94
C VAL A 1202 -25.90 11.06 11.36
N TYR A 1203 -24.99 11.98 11.66
CA TYR A 1203 -23.69 11.68 12.26
C TYR A 1203 -23.73 11.96 13.76
N THR A 1204 -23.07 11.10 14.55
CA THR A 1204 -23.12 11.20 16.00
C THR A 1204 -21.79 10.88 16.65
N PHE A 1205 -21.43 11.62 17.69
CA PHE A 1205 -20.25 11.36 18.51
C PHE A 1205 -20.48 11.87 19.94
N VAL A 1206 -19.57 11.56 20.86
CA VAL A 1206 -19.63 12.01 22.27
C VAL A 1206 -18.39 12.86 22.58
N PRO A 1207 -18.53 14.15 22.94
CA PRO A 1207 -17.41 14.95 23.41
C PRO A 1207 -16.84 14.38 24.72
N ALA A 1208 -15.51 14.29 24.83
CA ALA A 1208 -14.85 13.70 25.98
C ALA A 1208 -14.89 14.66 27.19
N LEU A 1209 -14.76 14.12 28.41
CA LEU A 1209 -14.72 14.88 29.66
C LEU A 1209 -13.55 15.89 29.73
N ASN A 1210 -12.48 15.64 28.98
CA ASN A 1210 -11.32 16.53 28.85
C ASN A 1210 -11.31 17.37 27.56
N SER A 1211 -12.39 17.35 26.76
CA SER A 1211 -12.47 18.18 25.55
C SER A 1211 -12.59 19.67 25.91
N PRO A 1212 -12.06 20.60 25.07
CA PRO A 1212 -12.15 22.03 25.34
C PRO A 1212 -13.62 22.49 25.34
N ALA A 1213 -14.00 23.26 26.37
CA ALA A 1213 -15.30 23.93 26.40
C ALA A 1213 -15.28 25.13 25.46
N GLY A 1214 -16.45 25.50 24.94
CA GLY A 1214 -16.65 26.65 24.08
C GLY A 1214 -17.37 26.29 22.79
N GLN A 1215 -17.27 27.19 21.81
CA GLN A 1215 -17.96 27.07 20.54
C GLN A 1215 -17.20 26.17 19.57
N TRP A 1216 -17.81 25.04 19.22
CA TRP A 1216 -17.34 24.11 18.20
C TRP A 1216 -18.05 24.42 16.88
N SER A 1217 -17.51 23.92 15.76
CA SER A 1217 -18.22 23.97 14.47
C SER A 1217 -18.07 22.67 13.70
N VAL A 1218 -19.08 22.35 12.90
CA VAL A 1218 -19.03 21.25 11.92
C VAL A 1218 -19.18 21.86 10.54
N SER A 1219 -18.24 21.54 9.64
CA SER A 1219 -18.33 21.86 8.21
C SER A 1219 -18.61 20.60 7.41
N ALA A 1220 -19.48 20.72 6.42
CA ALA A 1220 -19.92 19.66 5.53
C ALA A 1220 -19.69 20.05 4.06
N VAL A 1221 -19.27 19.11 3.22
CA VAL A 1221 -19.12 19.30 1.77
C VAL A 1221 -19.77 18.14 1.03
N GLU A 1222 -20.76 18.42 0.19
CA GLU A 1222 -21.42 17.43 -0.66
C GLU A 1222 -20.54 17.08 -1.86
N ALA A 1223 -20.35 15.78 -2.10
CA ALA A 1223 -19.32 15.25 -3.00
C ALA A 1223 -19.55 15.57 -4.48
N VAL A 1224 -20.82 15.59 -4.95
CA VAL A 1224 -21.15 15.73 -6.37
C VAL A 1224 -21.14 17.20 -6.82
N SER A 1225 -21.80 18.06 -6.06
CA SER A 1225 -22.00 19.48 -6.37
C SER A 1225 -20.95 20.40 -5.76
N GLY A 1226 -20.30 19.97 -4.67
CA GLY A 1226 -19.40 20.81 -3.89
C GLY A 1226 -20.07 21.82 -2.97
N GLU A 1227 -21.40 21.77 -2.84
CA GLU A 1227 -22.14 22.62 -1.91
C GLU A 1227 -21.67 22.38 -0.47
N GLN A 1228 -21.57 23.46 0.30
CA GLN A 1228 -20.99 23.44 1.64
C GLN A 1228 -21.90 24.12 2.64
N ALA A 1229 -21.87 23.62 3.86
CA ALA A 1229 -22.57 24.23 4.98
C ALA A 1229 -21.73 24.08 6.26
N THR A 1230 -21.85 25.07 7.14
CA THR A 1230 -21.18 25.06 8.44
C THR A 1230 -22.17 25.49 9.51
N VAL A 1231 -22.17 24.80 10.65
CA VAL A 1231 -22.96 25.17 11.83
C VAL A 1231 -22.08 25.17 13.07
N GLY A 1232 -22.34 26.10 13.98
CA GLY A 1232 -21.70 26.18 15.29
C GLY A 1232 -22.59 25.62 16.38
N PHE A 1233 -22.00 25.05 17.42
CA PHE A 1233 -22.68 24.57 18.62
C PHE A 1233 -21.78 24.71 19.85
N ASP A 1234 -22.39 24.82 21.03
CA ASP A 1234 -21.66 25.01 22.28
C ASP A 1234 -21.47 23.68 23.02
N VAL A 1235 -20.24 23.44 23.47
CA VAL A 1235 -19.89 22.31 24.35
C VAL A 1235 -19.48 22.84 25.73
N HIS A 1236 -20.21 22.41 26.76
CA HIS A 1236 -20.05 22.87 28.15
C HIS A 1236 -19.26 21.89 29.03
#